data_AF-A0A2E5LVI8-F1
#
_entry.id   AF-A0A2E5LVI8-F1
#
_cell.length_a   1.000
_cell.length_b   1.000
_cell.length_c   1.000
_cell.angle_alpha   90.00
_cell.angle_beta   90.00
_cell.angle_gamma   90.00
#
_symmetry.space_group_name_H-M   'P 1'
#
loop_
_entity.id
_entity.type
_entity.pdbx_description
1 polymer ?
#
loop_
_entity_poly.entity_id
_entity_poly.type
_entity_poly.pdbx_seq_one_letter_code
_entity_poly.pdbx_strand_id
1 'polypeptide(L)'
;MKNSIYFILLTFLAQFTYSQCTECNPAYVSMGLCIIDGGCSESSSPLYSGDDCVAEATAFTNEYCGSSGCTCELALNYDPNAFIDDGSCVVMDGGCSDSTAENYSGDQCSSSTFLAEDCQFGSVELGEFDFTVTDANMTVQVGADVVLFNGEEPPIGSLIGAFFTNDAGELQCAGYQTWSGDQLAIAVWASESGLDNGFAAGESITWGLFIGGQSFAASTSTMNSSPPFSETFISNGFGQLLSADFSGELTAVIGCTDPSAFNFNSDATIDDGSCYSLVWEETNTGSNFTIGVTPDGNMQGENFSILTFNGNEIPVGSYLGVFFTNDNGQYVCGGLEEWTGGNIAIAAWGSEEGLDNGFAIGEEFTLFAQIYGQSFIATNVEWLTTPPFTNTYSLNGFGNILSATFEGEITSTPGCMDDAACNYDLTATVDDGSCTYADGLYDCDGVCYNDSDGDTICDEEDNCPNDAENDADGDGVCESDEINGCTDLNACNYDSTATEDNGTCIQPITWYYDSDGDGLGDDTFTIDSCSQPGPEFVNNINDPCPNDSENDADGDGICESDEINGCTELNACNYDSEATDDDASCEYISCLDECGVPNGDNSTCLDECGVPNGDNSTCLDQCGIPNGDNSTCLDECGVPNGDNSTCLDECGIPNGDNSTCLDECGVPNGDDSTC
;
A
#
# COMPACT_ATOMS: atom_id res chain seq x y z
N MET A 1 41.88 25.37 -19.90
CA MET A 1 42.08 25.07 -21.34
C MET A 1 43.10 26.05 -21.93
N LYS A 2 44.09 25.54 -22.69
CA LYS A 2 45.04 26.20 -23.63
C LYS A 2 45.40 27.72 -23.52
N ASN A 3 46.66 27.97 -23.15
CA ASN A 3 47.70 28.79 -23.82
C ASN A 3 47.34 29.94 -24.79
N SER A 4 47.92 31.12 -24.53
CA SER A 4 48.54 32.12 -25.47
C SER A 4 48.85 33.42 -24.70
N ILE A 5 49.93 34.21 -24.85
CA ILE A 5 51.13 34.28 -25.72
C ILE A 5 52.27 34.99 -24.94
N TYR A 6 53.55 34.76 -25.28
CA TYR A 6 54.74 35.47 -24.74
C TYR A 6 55.64 36.00 -25.88
N PHE A 7 56.62 36.87 -25.56
CA PHE A 7 57.60 37.57 -26.44
C PHE A 7 57.06 38.79 -27.24
N ILE A 8 57.80 39.88 -27.53
CA ILE A 8 59.26 40.19 -27.54
C ILE A 8 59.46 41.61 -26.90
N LEU A 9 60.50 41.95 -26.10
CA LEU A 9 61.79 42.57 -26.50
C LEU A 9 62.74 42.78 -25.27
N LEU A 10 63.60 43.83 -25.25
CA LEU A 10 64.72 44.04 -24.32
C LEU A 10 65.07 45.54 -24.09
N THR A 11 65.92 45.78 -23.06
CA THR A 11 66.81 46.95 -22.77
C THR A 11 66.24 48.10 -21.90
N PHE A 12 66.97 48.75 -20.98
CA PHE A 12 68.40 48.67 -20.57
C PHE A 12 68.63 49.31 -19.16
N LEU A 13 69.51 48.72 -18.30
CA LEU A 13 70.20 49.33 -17.12
C LEU A 13 69.30 49.88 -15.96
N ALA A 14 69.75 49.96 -14.69
CA ALA A 14 71.09 49.83 -14.10
C ALA A 14 71.08 49.13 -12.71
N GLN A 15 72.24 48.64 -12.28
CA GLN A 15 72.50 48.26 -10.88
C GLN A 15 72.73 49.52 -10.03
N PHE A 16 72.37 49.52 -8.74
CA PHE A 16 73.34 49.58 -7.63
C PHE A 16 72.64 49.44 -6.26
N THR A 17 73.27 48.69 -5.38
CA THR A 17 72.90 48.48 -3.97
C THR A 17 73.22 49.71 -3.11
N TYR A 18 72.45 49.96 -2.04
CA TYR A 18 72.96 50.71 -0.89
C TYR A 18 72.50 50.13 0.45
N SER A 19 73.43 50.11 1.40
CA SER A 19 73.26 49.60 2.76
C SER A 19 73.09 50.73 3.77
N GLN A 20 72.17 50.53 4.70
CA GLN A 20 72.16 51.01 6.10
C GLN A 20 72.70 52.41 6.44
N CYS A 21 71.84 53.23 7.05
CA CYS A 21 72.23 54.11 8.13
C CYS A 21 71.14 54.07 9.21
N THR A 22 71.54 54.03 10.48
CA THR A 22 70.66 53.73 11.63
C THR A 22 70.46 54.96 12.51
N GLU A 23 69.31 55.03 13.18
CA GLU A 23 68.95 55.94 14.29
C GLU A 23 68.74 57.45 13.97
N CYS A 24 67.46 57.84 13.92
CA CYS A 24 66.96 59.14 14.41
C CYS A 24 65.45 59.00 14.73
N ASN A 25 64.99 59.47 15.89
CA ASN A 25 63.61 59.32 16.37
C ASN A 25 63.25 60.44 17.39
N PRO A 26 62.00 60.94 17.49
CA PRO A 26 60.98 61.19 16.45
C PRO A 26 60.84 62.69 16.14
N ALA A 27 60.18 63.03 15.03
CA ALA A 27 59.59 64.36 14.84
C ALA A 27 58.23 64.46 15.57
N TYR A 28 57.98 65.55 16.29
CA TYR A 28 56.64 65.85 16.84
C TYR A 28 55.90 66.84 15.95
N VAL A 29 54.69 66.48 15.53
CA VAL A 29 53.81 67.34 14.73
C VAL A 29 52.98 68.24 15.63
N SER A 30 53.03 69.56 15.38
CA SER A 30 52.00 70.49 15.81
C SER A 30 51.63 71.39 14.64
N MET A 31 50.36 71.37 14.23
CA MET A 31 49.80 72.21 13.17
C MET A 31 50.53 72.15 11.81
N GLY A 32 50.97 70.96 11.38
CA GLY A 32 51.23 70.67 9.96
C GLY A 32 52.52 71.23 9.36
N LEU A 33 53.54 71.52 10.17
CA LEU A 33 54.88 71.95 9.70
C LEU A 33 55.97 71.10 10.35
N CYS A 34 56.73 70.37 9.54
CA CYS A 34 57.99 69.75 9.97
C CYS A 34 59.13 70.78 9.86
N ILE A 35 59.88 70.95 10.95
CA ILE A 35 61.15 71.69 10.98
C ILE A 35 62.23 70.68 11.37
N ILE A 36 63.30 70.61 10.57
CA ILE A 36 64.51 69.84 10.91
C ILE A 36 65.60 70.84 11.28
N ASP A 37 66.21 70.65 12.44
CA ASP A 37 67.45 71.32 12.85
C ASP A 37 68.63 70.33 12.71
N GLY A 38 69.82 70.83 12.40
CA GLY A 38 71.05 70.03 12.30
C GLY A 38 71.69 69.97 10.91
N GLY A 39 72.77 70.73 10.71
CA GLY A 39 73.73 70.53 9.63
C GLY A 39 74.82 69.51 10.01
N CYS A 40 75.44 68.87 9.02
CA CYS A 40 76.54 67.92 9.22
C CYS A 40 77.92 68.62 9.20
N SER A 41 78.88 68.05 9.94
CA SER A 41 80.17 68.67 10.31
C SER A 41 81.38 68.24 9.46
N GLU A 42 81.19 67.55 8.33
CA GLU A 42 82.29 67.03 7.50
C GLU A 42 82.46 67.77 6.17
N SER A 43 83.71 68.20 5.90
CA SER A 43 84.07 69.16 4.85
C SER A 43 84.07 68.64 3.41
N SER A 44 83.49 67.47 3.16
CA SER A 44 83.40 66.83 1.82
C SER A 44 81.97 66.67 1.31
N SER A 45 80.96 67.19 2.01
CA SER A 45 79.57 67.23 1.54
C SER A 45 79.32 68.42 0.58
N PRO A 46 78.53 68.27 -0.50
CA PRO A 46 78.12 69.36 -1.38
C PRO A 46 77.29 70.47 -0.70
N LEU A 47 76.84 70.25 0.54
CA LEU A 47 76.02 71.17 1.34
C LEU A 47 76.81 71.88 2.45
N TYR A 48 78.14 71.81 2.45
CA TYR A 48 78.98 72.50 3.44
C TYR A 48 79.12 74.01 3.10
N SER A 49 78.35 74.86 3.77
CA SER A 49 78.58 76.31 3.84
C SER A 49 79.13 76.70 5.20
N GLY A 50 80.40 77.11 5.26
CA GLY A 50 81.01 77.58 6.50
C GLY A 50 80.58 78.99 6.90
N ASP A 51 80.32 79.16 8.19
CA ASP A 51 80.15 80.38 9.00
C ASP A 51 79.13 81.47 8.59
N ASP A 52 78.47 81.98 9.65
CA ASP A 52 77.49 83.06 9.76
C ASP A 52 76.06 82.87 9.20
N CYS A 53 75.11 82.87 10.15
CA CYS A 53 73.68 82.93 9.90
C CYS A 53 73.22 84.35 9.51
N VAL A 54 72.51 84.49 8.41
CA VAL A 54 71.49 85.56 8.27
C VAL A 54 70.25 85.01 7.57
N ALA A 55 69.09 85.31 8.13
CA ALA A 55 67.81 84.97 7.53
C ALA A 55 67.54 85.78 6.26
N GLU A 56 66.88 85.17 5.27
CA GLU A 56 65.66 85.75 4.69
C GLU A 56 64.85 84.66 3.98
N ALA A 57 63.55 84.62 4.25
CA ALA A 57 62.65 83.63 3.65
C ALA A 57 62.34 84.01 2.19
N THR A 58 62.66 83.14 1.25
CA THR A 58 62.08 83.17 -0.10
C THR A 58 61.37 81.86 -0.37
N ALA A 59 60.04 81.95 -0.50
CA ALA A 59 59.22 80.80 -0.84
C ALA A 59 59.52 80.34 -2.27
N PHE A 60 60.11 79.16 -2.40
CA PHE A 60 60.03 78.39 -3.64
C PHE A 60 58.76 77.56 -3.61
N THR A 61 57.82 77.89 -4.48
CA THR A 61 56.80 76.94 -4.89
C THR A 61 57.51 75.82 -5.67
N ASN A 62 57.80 74.70 -5.00
CA ASN A 62 58.13 73.48 -5.72
C ASN A 62 56.92 72.54 -5.69
N GLU A 63 56.31 72.42 -6.85
CA GLU A 63 55.28 71.48 -7.22
C GLU A 63 55.86 70.05 -7.14
N TYR A 64 55.75 69.43 -5.97
CA TYR A 64 55.60 67.98 -5.81
C TYR A 64 54.89 67.75 -4.46
N CYS A 65 53.58 68.02 -4.46
CA CYS A 65 52.70 67.43 -3.47
C CYS A 65 52.79 65.93 -3.72
N GLY A 66 53.33 65.15 -2.77
CA GLY A 66 53.31 63.70 -2.88
C GLY A 66 51.88 63.25 -3.12
N SER A 67 51.65 62.41 -4.12
CA SER A 67 50.32 61.89 -4.42
C SER A 67 49.79 61.23 -3.14
N SER A 68 48.66 61.72 -2.64
CA SER A 68 47.91 61.04 -1.60
C SER A 68 47.04 60.00 -2.29
N GLY A 69 47.11 58.77 -1.80
CA GLY A 69 46.45 57.62 -2.37
C GLY A 69 46.96 56.36 -1.69
N CYS A 70 46.34 55.22 -1.96
CA CYS A 70 46.71 53.98 -1.30
C CYS A 70 48.16 53.55 -1.62
N THR A 71 48.96 53.30 -0.58
CA THR A 71 50.35 52.83 -0.70
C THR A 71 50.52 51.32 -0.48
N CYS A 72 49.49 50.59 -0.05
CA CYS A 72 49.52 49.13 0.11
C CYS A 72 49.47 48.45 -1.28
N GLU A 73 50.54 47.75 -1.67
CA GLU A 73 50.63 47.08 -2.99
C GLU A 73 49.58 45.97 -3.21
N LEU A 74 48.95 45.47 -2.14
CA LEU A 74 47.89 44.44 -2.19
C LEU A 74 46.48 45.03 -2.40
N ALA A 75 46.31 46.35 -2.32
CA ALA A 75 45.00 46.98 -2.45
C ALA A 75 44.60 47.20 -3.93
N LEU A 76 43.30 47.06 -4.24
CA LEU A 76 42.78 47.28 -5.59
C LEU A 76 43.01 48.69 -6.12
N ASN A 77 43.08 49.68 -5.22
CA ASN A 77 43.26 51.09 -5.53
C ASN A 77 44.68 51.59 -5.21
N TYR A 78 45.66 50.68 -5.10
CA TYR A 78 47.08 51.01 -5.00
C TYR A 78 47.50 52.00 -6.10
N ASP A 79 48.11 53.12 -5.70
CA ASP A 79 48.74 54.07 -6.61
C ASP A 79 50.27 53.97 -6.49
N PRO A 80 50.98 53.45 -7.52
CA PRO A 80 52.45 53.37 -7.51
C PRO A 80 53.16 54.73 -7.52
N ASN A 81 52.42 55.84 -7.59
CA ASN A 81 52.92 57.20 -7.46
C ASN A 81 52.59 57.82 -6.09
N ALA A 82 51.86 57.13 -5.22
CA ALA A 82 51.55 57.60 -3.88
C ALA A 82 52.71 57.38 -2.92
N PHE A 83 52.98 58.40 -2.11
CA PHE A 83 54.04 58.38 -1.08
C PHE A 83 53.49 58.65 0.32
N ILE A 84 52.18 58.92 0.43
CA ILE A 84 51.46 59.18 1.67
C ILE A 84 50.13 58.45 1.54
N ASP A 85 49.91 57.43 2.37
CA ASP A 85 48.62 56.76 2.46
C ASP A 85 47.56 57.77 2.92
N ASP A 86 46.45 57.82 2.19
CA ASP A 86 45.27 58.62 2.54
C ASP A 86 44.20 57.80 3.29
N GLY A 87 44.50 56.53 3.59
CA GLY A 87 43.57 55.59 4.22
C GLY A 87 42.49 55.08 3.27
N SER A 88 42.63 55.31 1.96
CA SER A 88 41.68 54.80 0.96
C SER A 88 41.93 53.33 0.59
N CYS A 89 43.01 52.70 1.05
CA CYS A 89 43.38 51.33 0.69
C CYS A 89 42.26 50.31 0.93
N VAL A 90 41.85 49.61 -0.13
CA VAL A 90 40.89 48.50 -0.08
C VAL A 90 41.53 47.22 -0.62
N VAL A 91 41.77 46.25 0.27
CA VAL A 91 42.19 44.89 -0.08
C VAL A 91 40.94 44.02 -0.23
N MET A 92 40.78 43.38 -1.39
CA MET A 92 39.60 42.54 -1.69
C MET A 92 39.81 41.05 -1.45
N ASP A 93 41.06 40.57 -1.52
CA ASP A 93 41.41 39.14 -1.47
C ASP A 93 42.93 39.00 -1.23
N GLY A 94 43.35 37.86 -0.65
CA GLY A 94 44.76 37.46 -0.54
C GLY A 94 45.64 38.23 0.46
N GLY A 95 45.05 38.80 1.52
CA GLY A 95 45.80 39.49 2.58
C GLY A 95 45.13 39.39 3.95
N CYS A 96 45.89 39.70 5.00
CA CYS A 96 45.49 39.57 6.40
C CYS A 96 45.99 40.77 7.23
N SER A 97 45.12 41.30 8.10
CA SER A 97 45.44 42.40 9.02
C SER A 97 46.05 41.93 10.36
N ASP A 98 45.95 40.65 10.70
CA ASP A 98 46.50 40.07 11.92
C ASP A 98 48.00 39.77 11.80
N SER A 99 48.79 40.39 12.67
CA SER A 99 50.24 40.22 12.77
C SER A 99 50.73 38.80 13.13
N THR A 100 49.83 37.89 13.49
CA THR A 100 50.12 36.50 13.86
C THR A 100 49.89 35.49 12.72
N ALA A 101 49.31 35.91 11.59
CA ALA A 101 49.15 35.05 10.41
C ALA A 101 50.46 34.89 9.61
N GLU A 102 50.65 33.71 8.99
CA GLU A 102 51.79 33.43 8.11
C GLU A 102 51.78 34.30 6.84
N ASN A 103 50.59 34.72 6.39
CA ASN A 103 50.40 35.65 5.28
C ASN A 103 50.05 37.09 5.73
N TYR A 104 50.42 37.48 6.95
CA TYR A 104 50.25 38.85 7.44
C TYR A 104 50.76 39.87 6.41
N SER A 105 49.89 40.81 6.03
CA SER A 105 50.16 41.78 4.97
C SER A 105 51.11 42.93 5.37
N GLY A 106 51.67 42.86 6.58
CA GLY A 106 52.75 43.73 7.05
C GLY A 106 52.33 45.16 7.41
N ASP A 107 53.22 45.87 8.10
CA ASP A 107 53.01 47.24 8.57
C ASP A 107 52.56 48.22 7.45
N GLN A 108 52.95 47.97 6.20
CA GLN A 108 52.62 48.82 5.03
C GLN A 108 51.15 48.75 4.62
N CYS A 109 50.42 47.70 4.98
CA CYS A 109 49.00 47.54 4.72
C CYS A 109 48.14 47.68 5.99
N SER A 110 48.74 47.97 7.15
CA SER A 110 48.08 48.05 8.46
C SER A 110 46.96 49.10 8.58
N SER A 111 46.93 50.11 7.71
CA SER A 111 45.88 51.13 7.59
C SER A 111 44.79 50.79 6.57
N SER A 112 44.87 49.64 5.90
CA SER A 112 43.94 49.25 4.83
C SER A 112 42.64 48.70 5.36
N THR A 113 41.55 48.90 4.60
CA THR A 113 40.29 48.19 4.82
C THR A 113 40.33 46.87 4.04
N PHE A 114 40.29 45.75 4.74
CA PHE A 114 40.13 44.44 4.14
C PHE A 114 38.63 44.12 4.02
N LEU A 115 38.17 43.75 2.82
CA LEU A 115 36.76 43.39 2.56
C LEU A 115 36.50 41.87 2.62
N ALA A 116 37.56 41.09 2.46
CA ALA A 116 37.65 39.68 2.85
C ALA A 116 39.08 39.43 3.34
N GLU A 117 39.23 38.98 4.58
CA GLU A 117 40.53 38.61 5.15
C GLU A 117 40.73 37.10 4.97
N ASP A 118 41.78 36.71 4.25
CA ASP A 118 42.18 35.30 4.08
C ASP A 118 43.38 35.02 4.98
N CYS A 119 43.20 35.13 6.31
CA CYS A 119 44.29 34.95 7.26
C CYS A 119 44.73 33.49 7.33
N GLN A 120 45.88 33.19 6.74
CA GLN A 120 46.50 31.87 6.79
C GLN A 120 47.32 31.76 8.06
N PHE A 121 46.78 31.08 9.07
CA PHE A 121 47.53 30.65 10.24
C PHE A 121 48.10 29.26 9.97
N GLY A 122 49.36 29.04 10.33
CA GLY A 122 49.98 27.73 10.17
C GLY A 122 49.17 26.67 10.90
N SER A 123 48.81 25.58 10.23
CA SER A 123 48.06 24.48 10.84
C SER A 123 48.91 23.87 11.95
N VAL A 124 48.56 24.16 13.20
CA VAL A 124 49.22 23.62 14.39
C VAL A 124 48.94 22.11 14.42
N GLU A 125 49.90 21.33 13.93
CA GLU A 125 49.79 19.88 13.82
C GLU A 125 49.89 19.26 15.23
N LEU A 126 48.74 18.86 15.76
CA LEU A 126 48.65 18.08 16.99
C LEU A 126 49.07 16.64 16.70
N GLY A 127 49.94 16.09 17.54
CA GLY A 127 50.22 14.66 17.57
C GLY A 127 48.98 13.83 17.93
N GLU A 128 49.13 12.51 17.89
CA GLU A 128 48.04 11.59 18.22
C GLU A 128 47.53 11.81 19.66
N PHE A 129 46.23 11.58 19.88
CA PHE A 129 45.59 11.59 21.20
C PHE A 129 45.95 10.29 21.96
N ASP A 130 47.23 10.12 22.28
CA ASP A 130 47.78 9.06 23.13
C ASP A 130 48.82 9.66 24.09
N PHE A 131 48.89 9.16 25.31
CA PHE A 131 49.79 9.68 26.36
C PHE A 131 50.28 8.57 27.29
N THR A 132 51.50 8.74 27.82
CA THR A 132 52.02 7.88 28.87
C THR A 132 51.69 8.41 30.26
N VAL A 133 51.18 7.54 31.12
CA VAL A 133 51.01 7.83 32.56
C VAL A 133 52.39 7.86 33.24
N THR A 134 52.70 8.95 33.94
CA THR A 134 53.99 9.19 34.61
C THR A 134 53.85 9.36 36.14
N ASP A 135 54.97 9.59 36.84
CA ASP A 135 55.04 9.72 38.30
C ASP A 135 54.28 10.93 38.91
N ALA A 136 53.79 11.88 38.09
CA ALA A 136 53.01 13.03 38.57
C ALA A 136 52.08 13.61 37.49
N ASN A 137 51.01 14.28 37.90
CA ASN A 137 50.10 15.00 36.99
C ASN A 137 49.64 16.34 37.56
N MET A 138 49.00 17.16 36.74
CA MET A 138 48.19 18.31 37.10
C MET A 138 46.73 17.96 36.80
N THR A 139 45.81 18.16 37.75
CA THR A 139 44.38 17.97 37.49
C THR A 139 43.79 19.28 37.00
N VAL A 140 43.31 19.32 35.75
CA VAL A 140 42.66 20.49 35.16
C VAL A 140 41.14 20.30 35.16
N GLN A 141 40.42 21.24 35.79
CA GLN A 141 38.97 21.35 35.68
C GLN A 141 38.58 21.99 34.34
N VAL A 142 37.59 21.42 33.65
CA VAL A 142 36.95 21.99 32.46
C VAL A 142 35.45 22.12 32.74
N GLY A 143 34.88 23.31 32.51
CA GLY A 143 33.43 23.55 32.64
C GLY A 143 32.65 23.01 31.43
N ALA A 144 31.34 22.90 31.54
CA ALA A 144 30.48 22.52 30.40
C ALA A 144 30.44 23.63 29.32
N ASP A 145 30.51 24.89 29.75
CA ASP A 145 30.32 26.10 28.95
C ASP A 145 31.63 26.74 28.43
N VAL A 146 32.79 26.08 28.63
CA VAL A 146 34.11 26.70 28.36
C VAL A 146 34.78 26.21 27.08
N VAL A 147 34.19 25.24 26.36
CA VAL A 147 34.77 24.63 25.16
C VAL A 147 33.83 24.86 23.99
N LEU A 148 34.29 25.56 22.95
CA LEU A 148 33.47 25.89 21.78
C LEU A 148 34.17 25.48 20.48
N PHE A 149 33.43 24.90 19.54
CA PHE A 149 33.88 24.64 18.18
C PHE A 149 33.02 25.45 17.18
N ASN A 150 33.66 26.33 16.41
CA ASN A 150 33.00 27.29 15.51
C ASN A 150 31.90 28.16 16.18
N GLY A 151 31.97 28.34 17.52
CA GLY A 151 31.05 29.16 18.32
C GLY A 151 29.94 28.39 19.04
N GLU A 152 29.79 27.09 18.79
CA GLU A 152 28.81 26.20 19.44
C GLU A 152 29.53 25.15 20.32
N GLU A 153 28.80 24.45 21.19
CA GLU A 153 29.38 23.33 21.95
C GLU A 153 29.82 22.18 21.01
N PRO A 154 30.98 21.53 21.25
CA PRO A 154 31.43 20.44 20.40
C PRO A 154 30.59 19.17 20.61
N PRO A 155 30.47 18.30 19.59
CA PRO A 155 29.67 17.07 19.70
C PRO A 155 30.08 16.20 20.89
N ILE A 156 29.10 15.63 21.59
CA ILE A 156 29.32 14.63 22.63
C ILE A 156 30.14 13.48 22.04
N GLY A 157 31.10 12.95 22.78
CA GLY A 157 32.04 11.93 22.27
C GLY A 157 33.34 12.48 21.66
N SER A 158 33.42 13.78 21.37
CA SER A 158 34.69 14.45 21.01
C SER A 158 35.75 14.27 22.11
N LEU A 159 37.05 14.37 21.83
CA LEU A 159 38.10 14.34 22.87
C LEU A 159 38.71 15.73 23.06
N ILE A 160 38.79 16.21 24.30
CA ILE A 160 39.57 17.40 24.67
C ILE A 160 40.85 16.99 25.40
N GLY A 161 42.00 17.49 24.93
CA GLY A 161 43.32 17.10 25.41
C GLY A 161 44.29 18.27 25.60
N ALA A 162 45.26 18.05 26.50
CA ALA A 162 46.35 18.95 26.81
C ALA A 162 47.64 18.48 26.12
N PHE A 163 48.31 19.37 25.42
CA PHE A 163 49.48 19.11 24.60
C PHE A 163 50.68 19.96 25.04
N PHE A 164 51.83 19.31 25.17
CA PHE A 164 53.13 19.95 25.44
C PHE A 164 53.98 19.94 24.15
N THR A 165 54.96 20.82 24.06
CA THR A 165 55.92 20.84 22.96
C THR A 165 57.16 20.04 23.36
N ASN A 166 57.45 18.97 22.60
CA ASN A 166 58.61 18.11 22.84
C ASN A 166 59.94 18.75 22.38
N ASP A 167 61.07 18.11 22.68
CA ASP A 167 62.45 18.49 22.31
C ASP A 167 62.66 18.61 20.78
N ALA A 168 61.77 18.02 19.96
CA ALA A 168 61.77 18.14 18.50
C ALA A 168 60.94 19.34 17.98
N GLY A 169 60.16 19.99 18.84
CA GLY A 169 59.25 21.08 18.50
C GLY A 169 57.83 20.64 18.11
N GLU A 170 57.50 19.37 18.29
CA GLU A 170 56.20 18.77 17.93
C GLU A 170 55.26 18.79 19.14
N LEU A 171 53.95 18.91 18.92
CA LEU A 171 52.96 18.88 20.00
C LEU A 171 52.54 17.44 20.31
N GLN A 172 52.79 17.00 21.53
CA GLN A 172 52.44 15.65 22.00
C GLN A 172 51.40 15.71 23.11
N CYS A 173 50.42 14.81 23.07
CA CYS A 173 49.38 14.74 24.10
C CYS A 173 49.99 14.25 25.44
N ALA A 174 49.62 14.90 26.54
CA ALA A 174 49.94 14.45 27.90
C ALA A 174 48.68 14.20 28.74
N GLY A 175 47.51 14.04 28.11
CA GLY A 175 46.26 13.75 28.80
C GLY A 175 45.05 14.30 28.06
N TYR A 176 44.02 13.48 27.90
CA TYR A 176 42.74 13.88 27.31
C TYR A 176 41.55 13.24 28.06
N GLN A 177 40.35 13.73 27.80
CA GLN A 177 39.08 13.13 28.21
C GLN A 177 38.05 13.24 27.09
N THR A 178 37.06 12.35 27.10
CA THR A 178 35.86 12.46 26.27
C THR A 178 34.98 13.61 26.76
N TRP A 179 34.52 14.44 25.84
CA TRP A 179 33.54 15.50 26.05
C TRP A 179 32.14 14.90 26.20
N SER A 180 31.42 15.32 27.24
CA SER A 180 30.07 14.82 27.55
C SER A 180 29.00 15.92 27.57
N GLY A 181 29.32 17.14 27.10
CA GLY A 181 28.46 18.32 27.32
C GLY A 181 28.36 18.76 28.79
N ASP A 182 29.24 18.25 29.65
CA ASP A 182 29.13 18.35 31.10
C ASP A 182 30.51 18.62 31.74
N GLN A 183 30.52 19.08 32.99
CA GLN A 183 31.77 19.41 33.69
C GLN A 183 32.69 18.18 33.85
N LEU A 184 33.94 18.29 33.42
CA LEU A 184 34.93 17.21 33.49
C LEU A 184 36.27 17.62 34.13
N ALA A 185 37.14 16.63 34.36
CA ALA A 185 38.50 16.84 34.87
C ALA A 185 39.51 15.98 34.10
N ILE A 186 40.56 16.62 33.59
CA ILE A 186 41.63 16.02 32.80
C ILE A 186 42.88 15.87 33.68
N ALA A 187 43.47 14.69 33.70
CA ALA A 187 44.78 14.46 34.30
C ALA A 187 45.86 14.68 33.24
N VAL A 188 46.67 15.73 33.44
CA VAL A 188 47.73 16.14 32.52
C VAL A 188 49.08 15.71 33.10
N TRP A 189 49.82 14.82 32.44
CA TRP A 189 50.99 14.15 32.99
C TRP A 189 52.28 14.96 32.87
N ALA A 190 53.14 14.86 33.88
CA ALA A 190 54.44 15.55 33.95
C ALA A 190 55.52 14.73 33.24
N SER A 191 56.58 15.38 32.75
CA SER A 191 57.77 14.67 32.26
C SER A 191 58.52 13.98 33.41
N GLU A 192 59.02 12.77 33.15
CA GLU A 192 59.94 12.08 34.05
C GLU A 192 61.37 12.63 33.96
N SER A 193 62.18 12.43 35.01
CA SER A 193 63.51 13.07 35.08
C SER A 193 64.47 12.57 34.01
N GLY A 194 64.75 13.43 33.02
CA GLY A 194 65.64 13.13 31.89
C GLY A 194 64.95 12.42 30.72
N LEU A 195 63.62 12.38 30.73
CA LEU A 195 62.78 12.08 29.57
C LEU A 195 62.04 13.35 29.14
N ASP A 196 61.24 13.20 28.08
CA ASP A 196 60.43 14.23 27.47
C ASP A 196 59.08 13.59 27.07
N ASN A 197 58.35 13.14 28.08
CA ASN A 197 57.15 12.30 27.95
C ASN A 197 55.92 12.90 28.67
N GLY A 198 55.93 14.21 28.87
CA GLY A 198 54.89 14.98 29.53
C GLY A 198 55.39 16.40 29.81
N PHE A 199 54.61 17.19 30.54
CA PHE A 199 54.95 18.59 30.80
C PHE A 199 56.07 18.79 31.83
N ALA A 200 57.00 19.71 31.57
CA ALA A 200 57.87 20.29 32.59
C ALA A 200 57.18 21.43 33.36
N ALA A 201 57.64 21.69 34.59
CA ALA A 201 57.04 22.72 35.44
C ALA A 201 57.25 24.14 34.86
N GLY A 202 56.16 24.86 34.64
CA GLY A 202 56.14 26.20 34.06
C GLY A 202 55.87 26.27 32.56
N GLU A 203 55.64 25.13 31.88
CA GLU A 203 55.26 25.11 30.46
C GLU A 203 53.81 25.58 30.24
N SER A 204 53.56 26.19 29.08
CA SER A 204 52.23 26.56 28.59
C SER A 204 51.49 25.33 28.08
N ILE A 205 50.21 25.21 28.44
CA ILE A 205 49.35 24.11 27.98
C ILE A 205 48.68 24.52 26.67
N THR A 206 48.97 23.80 25.58
CA THR A 206 48.21 23.91 24.33
C THR A 206 46.99 22.99 24.42
N TRP A 207 45.82 23.47 24.01
CA TRP A 207 44.60 22.67 24.00
C TRP A 207 44.31 22.12 22.61
N GLY A 208 43.93 20.85 22.55
CA GLY A 208 43.50 20.17 21.34
C GLY A 208 42.12 19.56 21.50
N LEU A 209 41.33 19.59 20.43
CA LEU A 209 40.01 18.99 20.32
C LEU A 209 40.00 18.01 19.14
N PHE A 210 39.48 16.81 19.36
CA PHE A 210 39.37 15.76 18.35
C PHE A 210 37.90 15.47 18.07
N ILE A 211 37.48 15.68 16.82
CA ILE A 211 36.10 15.50 16.35
C ILE A 211 36.15 14.59 15.12
N GLY A 212 35.58 13.38 15.21
CA GLY A 212 35.39 12.46 14.08
C GLY A 212 36.63 12.13 13.25
N GLY A 213 37.80 11.96 13.86
CA GLY A 213 39.04 11.68 13.13
C GLY A 213 39.88 12.91 12.77
N GLN A 214 39.38 14.13 13.01
CA GLN A 214 40.11 15.37 12.79
C GLN A 214 40.55 16.00 14.12
N SER A 215 41.80 16.48 14.17
CA SER A 215 42.38 17.21 15.29
C SER A 215 42.38 18.71 15.03
N PHE A 216 41.94 19.51 16.00
CA PHE A 216 41.92 20.96 15.96
C PHE A 216 42.67 21.52 17.17
N ALA A 217 43.66 22.39 16.97
CA ALA A 217 44.25 23.16 18.06
C ALA A 217 43.33 24.32 18.45
N ALA A 218 43.32 24.71 19.72
CA ALA A 218 42.58 25.87 20.18
C ALA A 218 43.16 27.15 19.55
N SER A 219 42.32 27.95 18.90
CA SER A 219 42.70 29.27 18.36
C SER A 219 42.90 30.28 19.48
N THR A 220 42.06 30.22 20.52
CA THR A 220 42.25 30.92 21.80
C THR A 220 41.99 29.99 22.98
N SER A 221 42.75 30.14 24.06
CA SER A 221 42.43 29.50 25.34
C SER A 221 42.90 30.33 26.52
N THR A 222 42.18 30.25 27.63
CA THR A 222 42.44 31.02 28.86
C THR A 222 42.43 30.09 30.07
N MET A 223 43.50 30.11 30.86
CA MET A 223 43.61 29.34 32.11
C MET A 223 43.51 30.25 33.34
N ASN A 224 43.00 29.73 34.45
CA ASN A 224 42.90 30.48 35.70
C ASN A 224 44.26 30.57 36.43
N SER A 225 44.79 31.79 36.57
CA SER A 225 46.03 32.09 37.28
C SER A 225 45.87 32.39 38.79
N SER A 226 44.65 32.31 39.33
CA SER A 226 44.36 32.55 40.75
C SER A 226 44.57 31.29 41.60
N PRO A 227 45.47 31.30 42.61
CA PRO A 227 45.68 30.14 43.49
C PRO A 227 44.37 29.65 44.13
N PRO A 228 44.09 28.33 44.14
CA PRO A 228 45.04 27.22 43.93
C PRO A 228 45.34 26.86 42.46
N PHE A 229 44.73 27.53 41.49
CA PHE A 229 44.94 27.27 40.06
C PHE A 229 46.21 27.95 39.51
N SER A 230 46.65 27.46 38.35
CA SER A 230 47.80 27.99 37.59
C SER A 230 47.49 28.07 36.09
N GLU A 231 48.07 29.08 35.43
CA GLU A 231 48.03 29.27 33.98
C GLU A 231 49.06 28.44 33.21
N THR A 232 50.10 27.96 33.90
CA THR A 232 51.14 27.06 33.37
C THR A 232 51.17 25.75 34.15
N PHE A 233 51.81 24.72 33.59
CA PHE A 233 51.87 23.40 34.19
C PHE A 233 52.57 23.40 35.57
N ILE A 234 51.91 22.82 36.57
CA ILE A 234 52.48 22.56 37.89
C ILE A 234 52.27 21.08 38.25
N SER A 235 53.39 20.37 38.43
CA SER A 235 53.40 18.97 38.91
C SER A 235 52.67 18.84 40.26
N ASN A 236 51.67 17.96 40.33
CA ASN A 236 50.74 17.77 41.45
C ASN A 236 49.91 19.03 41.80
N GLY A 237 49.73 19.94 40.84
CA GLY A 237 48.93 21.15 40.95
C GLY A 237 47.51 21.00 40.41
N PHE A 238 46.76 22.12 40.46
CA PHE A 238 45.41 22.25 39.92
C PHE A 238 45.40 23.27 38.78
N GLY A 239 44.66 22.98 37.72
CA GLY A 239 44.30 23.92 36.67
C GLY A 239 42.80 24.13 36.60
N GLN A 240 42.40 25.23 35.99
CA GLN A 240 41.02 25.45 35.56
C GLN A 240 41.05 26.14 34.20
N LEU A 241 40.43 25.52 33.21
CA LEU A 241 40.18 26.11 31.91
C LEU A 241 39.00 27.08 32.03
N LEU A 242 39.18 28.31 31.56
CA LEU A 242 38.18 29.37 31.58
C LEU A 242 37.55 29.61 30.20
N SER A 243 38.32 29.38 29.13
CA SER A 243 37.82 29.26 27.76
C SER A 243 38.79 28.44 26.91
N ALA A 244 38.29 27.73 25.92
CA ALA A 244 39.04 27.19 24.78
C ALA A 244 38.15 27.19 23.54
N ASP A 245 38.50 28.03 22.59
CA ASP A 245 37.80 28.19 21.32
C ASP A 245 38.57 27.44 20.23
N PHE A 246 37.85 26.68 19.42
CA PHE A 246 38.36 25.88 18.32
C PHE A 246 37.62 26.28 17.05
N SER A 247 38.33 26.28 15.91
CA SER A 247 37.75 26.66 14.63
C SER A 247 38.34 25.84 13.49
N GLY A 248 37.50 25.42 12.55
CA GLY A 248 37.94 24.69 11.36
C GLY A 248 36.80 24.02 10.59
N GLU A 249 37.11 23.54 9.38
CA GLU A 249 36.16 22.77 8.58
C GLU A 249 36.09 21.31 9.06
N LEU A 250 34.92 20.93 9.58
CA LEU A 250 34.61 19.54 9.89
C LEU A 250 34.10 18.85 8.62
N THR A 251 34.78 17.79 8.20
CA THR A 251 34.40 16.96 7.03
C THR A 251 33.42 15.85 7.39
N ALA A 252 33.26 15.60 8.68
CA ALA A 252 32.35 14.62 9.24
C ALA A 252 30.91 15.16 9.30
N VAL A 253 29.95 14.32 8.89
CA VAL A 253 28.52 14.56 9.11
C VAL A 253 28.18 14.13 10.53
N ILE A 254 27.46 15.00 11.24
CA ILE A 254 26.98 14.77 12.61
C ILE A 254 25.53 14.30 12.57
N GLY A 255 25.17 13.38 13.46
CA GLY A 255 23.79 12.92 13.67
C GLY A 255 23.78 11.52 14.30
N CYS A 256 22.61 11.01 14.63
CA CYS A 256 22.51 9.67 15.20
C CYS A 256 23.12 8.58 14.28
N THR A 257 24.08 7.81 14.80
CA THR A 257 24.76 6.73 14.07
C THR A 257 24.26 5.32 14.40
N ASP A 258 23.33 5.17 15.36
CA ASP A 258 22.71 3.88 15.71
C ASP A 258 21.64 3.48 14.67
N PRO A 259 21.81 2.40 13.88
CA PRO A 259 20.84 1.99 12.87
C PRO A 259 19.49 1.51 13.43
N SER A 260 19.36 1.35 14.75
CA SER A 260 18.11 1.00 15.44
C SER A 260 17.34 2.20 16.00
N ALA A 261 17.92 3.40 15.94
CA ALA A 261 17.25 4.64 16.33
C ALA A 261 16.31 5.15 15.22
N PHE A 262 15.24 5.84 15.62
CA PHE A 262 14.26 6.40 14.70
C PHE A 262 14.83 7.55 13.86
N ASN A 263 15.73 8.35 14.43
CA ASN A 263 16.41 9.46 13.77
C ASN A 263 17.80 9.09 13.21
N PHE A 264 18.04 7.80 12.94
CA PHE A 264 19.27 7.33 12.32
C PHE A 264 19.57 8.08 11.01
N ASN A 265 20.80 8.58 10.88
CA ASN A 265 21.29 9.23 9.68
C ASN A 265 22.39 8.36 9.05
N SER A 266 22.11 7.75 7.90
CA SER A 266 23.07 6.88 7.20
C SER A 266 24.33 7.60 6.71
N ASP A 267 24.26 8.93 6.56
CA ASP A 267 25.41 9.75 6.19
C ASP A 267 26.23 10.18 7.41
N ALA A 268 25.69 10.05 8.65
CA ALA A 268 26.38 10.45 9.86
C ALA A 268 27.62 9.57 10.14
N THR A 269 28.70 10.26 10.48
CA THR A 269 30.02 9.69 10.78
C THR A 269 30.44 9.91 12.24
N ILE A 270 29.68 10.73 12.98
CA ILE A 270 29.85 11.00 14.41
C ILE A 270 28.45 11.03 15.03
N ASP A 271 28.28 10.28 16.11
CA ASP A 271 27.10 10.37 16.97
C ASP A 271 27.14 11.66 17.79
N ASP A 272 26.06 12.46 17.75
CA ASP A 272 25.84 13.60 18.64
C ASP A 272 25.10 13.22 19.93
N GLY A 273 24.69 11.95 20.07
CA GLY A 273 23.82 11.51 21.16
C GLY A 273 22.36 11.86 20.95
N SER A 274 21.97 12.34 19.76
CA SER A 274 20.55 12.59 19.43
C SER A 274 19.72 11.32 19.24
N CYS A 275 20.35 10.14 19.18
CA CYS A 275 19.69 8.86 18.95
C CYS A 275 18.53 8.61 19.93
N TYR A 276 17.32 8.42 19.39
CA TYR A 276 16.15 8.00 20.17
C TYR A 276 15.31 6.95 19.44
N SER A 277 14.60 6.12 20.20
CA SER A 277 13.66 5.12 19.66
C SER A 277 12.24 5.68 19.68
N LEU A 278 11.47 5.42 18.62
CA LEU A 278 10.04 5.74 18.59
C LEU A 278 9.26 4.69 19.39
N VAL A 279 8.72 5.10 20.54
CA VAL A 279 7.97 4.20 21.43
C VAL A 279 6.46 4.32 21.18
N TRP A 280 5.81 3.20 20.90
CA TRP A 280 4.36 3.09 20.69
C TRP A 280 3.63 2.75 22.00
N GLU A 281 3.83 3.58 23.03
CA GLU A 281 3.14 3.46 24.32
C GLU A 281 2.50 4.81 24.69
N GLU A 282 1.20 4.80 24.98
CA GLU A 282 0.46 6.00 25.39
C GLU A 282 0.37 6.15 26.92
N THR A 283 0.39 7.38 27.42
CA THR A 283 0.15 7.68 28.84
C THR A 283 -1.23 8.30 29.03
N ASN A 284 -2.11 7.62 29.76
CA ASN A 284 -3.44 8.14 30.09
C ASN A 284 -3.37 9.24 31.16
N THR A 285 -3.44 10.49 30.72
CA THR A 285 -3.46 11.71 31.54
C THR A 285 -4.87 12.12 32.03
N GLY A 286 -5.89 11.28 31.78
CA GLY A 286 -7.27 11.53 32.22
C GLY A 286 -8.02 12.62 31.45
N SER A 287 -7.45 13.19 30.39
CA SER A 287 -8.13 14.09 29.44
C SER A 287 -7.71 13.75 28.02
N ASN A 288 -8.67 13.61 27.11
CA ASN A 288 -8.38 13.23 25.72
C ASN A 288 -9.12 14.08 24.67
N PHE A 289 -8.77 13.82 23.42
CA PHE A 289 -9.38 14.30 22.18
C PHE A 289 -9.62 13.06 21.30
N THR A 290 -10.80 12.94 20.71
CA THR A 290 -11.18 11.71 19.97
C THR A 290 -11.04 11.91 18.47
N ILE A 291 -10.20 11.11 17.81
CA ILE A 291 -9.97 11.16 16.36
C ILE A 291 -10.66 9.97 15.71
N GLY A 292 -11.73 10.24 14.96
CA GLY A 292 -12.42 9.19 14.19
C GLY A 292 -11.74 8.90 12.86
N VAL A 293 -11.61 7.62 12.52
CA VAL A 293 -11.28 7.14 11.17
C VAL A 293 -12.42 6.23 10.72
N THR A 294 -13.00 6.54 9.56
CA THR A 294 -14.27 5.96 9.09
C THR A 294 -14.20 5.62 7.59
N PRO A 295 -13.70 4.43 7.20
CA PRO A 295 -13.52 4.06 5.80
C PRO A 295 -14.81 3.71 5.07
N ASP A 296 -15.82 3.16 5.75
CA ASP A 296 -17.02 2.61 5.09
C ASP A 296 -18.06 3.70 4.77
N GLY A 297 -18.15 4.05 3.48
CA GLY A 297 -19.04 5.06 2.92
C GLY A 297 -20.54 4.69 2.86
N ASN A 298 -21.03 3.86 3.77
CA ASN A 298 -22.44 3.41 3.81
C ASN A 298 -23.46 4.50 4.25
N MET A 299 -23.03 5.76 4.37
CA MET A 299 -23.90 6.93 4.46
C MET A 299 -23.65 7.86 3.27
N GLN A 300 -24.70 8.52 2.78
CA GLN A 300 -24.70 9.38 1.58
C GLN A 300 -23.99 10.73 1.84
N GLY A 301 -22.68 10.72 2.13
CA GLY A 301 -21.87 11.90 2.41
C GLY A 301 -20.38 11.68 2.14
N GLU A 302 -19.71 12.72 1.65
CA GLU A 302 -18.36 12.67 1.03
C GLU A 302 -17.19 12.61 2.03
N ASN A 303 -17.42 12.15 3.27
CA ASN A 303 -16.42 12.16 4.36
C ASN A 303 -16.08 10.73 4.80
N PHE A 304 -15.43 9.96 3.91
CA PHE A 304 -14.85 8.65 4.25
C PHE A 304 -13.33 8.75 4.33
N SER A 305 -12.71 7.94 5.19
CA SER A 305 -11.28 7.96 5.44
C SER A 305 -10.52 7.09 4.45
N ILE A 306 -9.61 7.68 3.68
CA ILE A 306 -8.72 6.96 2.75
C ILE A 306 -7.32 6.85 3.36
N LEU A 307 -6.94 5.66 3.82
CA LEU A 307 -5.61 5.39 4.36
C LEU A 307 -4.81 4.53 3.38
N THR A 308 -3.66 5.03 2.95
CA THR A 308 -2.86 4.39 1.89
C THR A 308 -1.39 4.18 2.28
N PHE A 309 -0.83 3.03 1.92
CA PHE A 309 0.61 2.74 1.95
C PHE A 309 1.09 2.41 0.52
N ASN A 310 2.05 3.19 0.00
CA ASN A 310 2.53 3.10 -1.38
C ASN A 310 1.37 3.06 -2.41
N GLY A 311 0.33 3.87 -2.17
CA GLY A 311 -0.88 3.94 -3.00
C GLY A 311 -1.91 2.79 -2.88
N ASN A 312 -1.66 1.76 -2.07
CA ASN A 312 -2.63 0.69 -1.77
C ASN A 312 -3.28 0.93 -0.38
N GLU A 313 -4.42 0.31 -0.08
CA GLU A 313 -5.00 0.37 1.28
C GLU A 313 -4.05 -0.21 2.33
N ILE A 314 -4.02 0.37 3.55
CA ILE A 314 -3.17 -0.15 4.63
C ILE A 314 -3.68 -1.51 5.14
N PRO A 315 -2.79 -2.47 5.49
CA PRO A 315 -3.19 -3.79 6.00
C PRO A 315 -3.97 -3.70 7.32
N VAL A 316 -5.02 -4.51 7.46
CA VAL A 316 -5.69 -4.76 8.74
C VAL A 316 -4.68 -5.31 9.76
N GLY A 317 -4.78 -4.90 11.02
CA GLY A 317 -3.80 -5.20 12.08
C GLY A 317 -2.63 -4.21 12.15
N SER A 318 -2.52 -3.26 11.22
CA SER A 318 -1.59 -2.11 11.36
C SER A 318 -2.03 -1.20 12.51
N TYR A 319 -1.12 -0.59 13.27
CA TYR A 319 -1.50 0.44 14.26
C TYR A 319 -1.48 1.83 13.64
N LEU A 320 -2.45 2.68 13.99
CA LEU A 320 -2.39 4.12 13.73
C LEU A 320 -2.11 4.85 15.04
N GLY A 321 -1.12 5.73 15.04
CA GLY A 321 -0.72 6.48 16.21
C GLY A 321 -0.61 7.97 15.92
N VAL A 322 -1.04 8.79 16.87
CA VAL A 322 -0.83 10.24 16.84
C VAL A 322 0.21 10.65 17.87
N PHE A 323 1.19 11.43 17.40
CA PHE A 323 2.38 11.80 18.13
C PHE A 323 2.46 13.32 18.30
N PHE A 324 2.88 13.74 19.50
CA PHE A 324 3.23 15.11 19.83
C PHE A 324 4.76 15.26 19.81
N THR A 325 5.26 16.51 19.85
CA THR A 325 6.71 16.77 19.89
C THR A 325 7.11 17.28 21.26
N ASN A 326 7.95 16.53 21.96
CA ASN A 326 8.40 16.90 23.31
C ASN A 326 9.38 18.09 23.30
N ASP A 327 9.72 18.62 24.48
CA ASP A 327 10.67 19.74 24.67
C ASP A 327 12.06 19.48 24.04
N ASN A 328 12.44 18.21 23.79
CA ASN A 328 13.69 17.81 23.13
C ASN A 328 13.56 17.65 21.59
N GLY A 329 12.41 17.94 20.99
CA GLY A 329 12.16 17.77 19.56
C GLY A 329 11.88 16.33 19.12
N GLN A 330 11.57 15.43 20.04
CA GLN A 330 11.35 14.00 19.77
C GLN A 330 9.85 13.68 19.67
N TYR A 331 9.48 12.76 18.79
CA TYR A 331 8.09 12.27 18.69
C TYR A 331 7.75 11.34 19.86
N VAL A 332 6.67 11.66 20.59
CA VAL A 332 6.14 10.85 21.68
C VAL A 332 4.70 10.45 21.38
N CYS A 333 4.35 9.18 21.59
CA CYS A 333 3.02 8.66 21.30
C CYS A 333 1.99 9.26 22.27
N GLY A 334 1.09 10.09 21.75
CA GLY A 334 -0.01 10.67 22.51
C GLY A 334 -1.31 9.88 22.40
N GLY A 335 -1.40 8.89 21.51
CA GLY A 335 -2.55 7.98 21.42
C GLY A 335 -2.45 7.04 20.23
N LEU A 336 -2.91 5.80 20.36
CA LEU A 336 -2.88 4.81 19.27
C LEU A 336 -4.11 3.90 19.25
N GLU A 337 -4.44 3.33 18.08
CA GLU A 337 -5.52 2.36 17.90
C GLU A 337 -5.18 1.38 16.76
N GLU A 338 -5.69 0.15 16.83
CA GLU A 338 -5.47 -0.87 15.79
C GLU A 338 -6.41 -0.67 14.59
N TRP A 339 -5.87 -0.76 13.38
CA TRP A 339 -6.64 -0.66 12.14
C TRP A 339 -7.39 -1.95 11.84
N THR A 340 -8.69 -1.93 12.08
CA THR A 340 -9.59 -3.09 11.83
C THR A 340 -10.12 -3.18 10.39
N GLY A 341 -9.75 -2.24 9.51
CA GLY A 341 -10.41 -2.03 8.22
C GLY A 341 -11.81 -1.41 8.31
N GLY A 342 -12.32 -1.20 9.54
CA GLY A 342 -13.60 -0.58 9.83
C GLY A 342 -13.47 0.78 10.51
N ASN A 343 -14.55 1.24 11.14
CA ASN A 343 -14.55 2.48 11.90
C ASN A 343 -13.77 2.31 13.21
N ILE A 344 -12.77 3.16 13.43
CA ILE A 344 -11.96 3.19 14.66
C ILE A 344 -11.90 4.61 15.25
N ALA A 345 -11.48 4.74 16.50
CA ALA A 345 -11.39 6.04 17.19
C ALA A 345 -10.15 6.10 18.08
N ILE A 346 -9.14 6.88 17.67
CA ILE A 346 -7.90 7.07 18.42
C ILE A 346 -8.15 8.08 19.55
N ALA A 347 -7.75 7.74 20.78
CA ALA A 347 -7.80 8.62 21.93
C ALA A 347 -6.45 9.36 22.09
N ALA A 348 -6.37 10.62 21.66
CA ALA A 348 -5.20 11.46 21.86
C ALA A 348 -5.23 12.07 23.28
N TRP A 349 -4.27 11.76 24.14
CA TRP A 349 -4.15 12.22 25.53
C TRP A 349 -3.46 13.58 25.62
N GLY A 350 -4.05 14.54 26.35
CA GLY A 350 -3.49 15.89 26.51
C GLY A 350 -2.52 16.00 27.69
N SER A 351 -1.60 16.97 27.64
CA SER A 351 -0.65 17.17 28.75
C SER A 351 -1.32 17.65 30.04
N GLU A 352 -0.78 17.25 31.17
CA GLU A 352 -1.12 17.81 32.49
C GLU A 352 -0.44 19.18 32.71
N GLU A 353 -0.97 20.00 33.62
CA GLU A 353 -0.49 21.38 33.82
C GLU A 353 0.98 21.41 34.29
N GLY A 354 1.87 21.89 33.41
CA GLY A 354 3.30 22.05 33.68
C GLY A 354 4.13 20.77 33.46
N LEU A 355 3.57 19.77 32.80
CA LEU A 355 4.27 18.59 32.29
C LEU A 355 4.27 18.59 30.76
N ASP A 356 5.10 17.71 30.19
CA ASP A 356 5.22 17.42 28.77
C ASP A 356 4.94 15.92 28.56
N ASN A 357 3.69 15.51 28.86
CA ASN A 357 3.26 14.11 28.91
C ASN A 357 2.02 13.82 28.05
N GLY A 358 1.73 14.70 27.09
CA GLY A 358 0.62 14.59 26.13
C GLY A 358 0.48 15.86 25.31
N PHE A 359 -0.54 15.94 24.47
CA PHE A 359 -0.77 17.10 23.60
C PHE A 359 -1.11 18.40 24.36
N ALA A 360 -0.45 19.50 24.01
CA ALA A 360 -0.81 20.84 24.47
C ALA A 360 -2.04 21.40 23.72
N ILE A 361 -2.79 22.34 24.33
CA ILE A 361 -3.95 22.96 23.67
C ILE A 361 -3.50 23.76 22.44
N GLY A 362 -4.01 23.38 21.26
CA GLY A 362 -3.68 23.99 19.97
C GLY A 362 -2.51 23.32 19.24
N GLU A 363 -1.92 22.26 19.78
CA GLU A 363 -0.88 21.48 19.11
C GLU A 363 -1.45 20.66 17.95
N GLU A 364 -0.65 20.45 16.89
CA GLU A 364 -1.01 19.64 15.72
C GLU A 364 -0.64 18.16 15.92
N PHE A 365 -1.40 17.27 15.28
CA PHE A 365 -1.16 15.82 15.36
C PHE A 365 -0.18 15.36 14.28
N THR A 366 0.94 14.74 14.67
CA THR A 366 1.78 13.99 13.73
C THR A 366 1.24 12.57 13.62
N LEU A 367 0.80 12.14 12.45
CA LEU A 367 0.23 10.81 12.25
C LEU A 367 1.32 9.81 11.81
N PHE A 368 1.33 8.65 12.43
CA PHE A 368 2.15 7.49 12.08
C PHE A 368 1.28 6.26 11.84
N ALA A 369 1.76 5.34 11.02
CA ALA A 369 1.27 3.97 10.92
C ALA A 369 2.40 2.98 11.27
N GLN A 370 2.09 1.97 12.08
CA GLN A 370 2.96 0.81 12.26
C GLN A 370 2.41 -0.31 11.37
N ILE A 371 3.13 -0.62 10.29
CA ILE A 371 2.73 -1.62 9.29
C ILE A 371 3.75 -2.75 9.37
N TYR A 372 3.30 -3.95 9.73
CA TYR A 372 4.15 -5.13 9.96
C TYR A 372 5.36 -4.85 10.88
N GLY A 373 5.11 -4.14 11.98
CA GLY A 373 6.11 -3.75 12.99
C GLY A 373 7.03 -2.58 12.61
N GLN A 374 7.02 -2.12 11.34
CA GLN A 374 7.81 -0.96 10.90
C GLN A 374 6.98 0.32 11.00
N SER A 375 7.60 1.41 11.46
CA SER A 375 6.92 2.70 11.68
C SER A 375 7.11 3.64 10.49
N PHE A 376 6.00 4.15 9.95
CA PHE A 376 5.97 5.09 8.82
C PHE A 376 5.25 6.37 9.23
N ILE A 377 5.90 7.53 9.05
CA ILE A 377 5.27 8.84 9.22
C ILE A 377 4.37 9.15 8.01
N ALA A 378 3.22 9.78 8.25
CA ALA A 378 2.35 10.22 7.16
C ALA A 378 3.01 11.36 6.37
N THR A 379 3.11 11.20 5.05
CA THR A 379 3.62 12.23 4.13
C THR A 379 2.58 13.30 3.81
N ASN A 380 1.30 12.96 3.94
CA ASN A 380 0.16 13.86 3.84
C ASN A 380 -0.96 13.37 4.77
N VAL A 381 -1.69 14.29 5.39
CA VAL A 381 -2.90 14.01 6.19
C VAL A 381 -3.93 15.11 5.94
N GLU A 382 -5.11 14.73 5.44
CA GLU A 382 -6.24 15.63 5.29
C GLU A 382 -7.23 15.43 6.44
N TRP A 383 -7.65 16.55 7.05
CA TRP A 383 -8.53 16.56 8.21
C TRP A 383 -9.87 17.18 7.88
N LEU A 384 -10.96 16.61 8.43
CA LEU A 384 -12.24 17.28 8.44
C LEU A 384 -12.18 18.43 9.46
N THR A 385 -12.29 19.67 8.97
CA THR A 385 -12.21 20.90 9.80
C THR A 385 -13.56 21.60 9.96
N THR A 386 -14.65 20.96 9.54
CA THR A 386 -16.00 21.49 9.77
C THR A 386 -16.41 21.24 11.23
N PRO A 387 -16.82 22.27 12.00
CA PRO A 387 -17.22 22.09 13.40
C PRO A 387 -18.29 20.99 13.56
N PRO A 388 -18.13 20.05 14.51
CA PRO A 388 -17.25 20.13 15.70
C PRO A 388 -15.79 19.72 15.49
N PHE A 389 -15.37 19.29 14.29
CA PHE A 389 -14.06 18.70 14.08
C PHE A 389 -12.91 19.73 13.94
N THR A 390 -11.75 19.42 14.53
CA THR A 390 -10.49 20.18 14.40
C THR A 390 -9.31 19.28 14.05
N ASN A 391 -8.23 19.87 13.51
CA ASN A 391 -6.94 19.22 13.23
C ASN A 391 -5.87 19.51 14.30
N THR A 392 -6.24 20.22 15.36
CA THR A 392 -5.41 20.58 16.51
C THR A 392 -6.07 20.13 17.81
N TYR A 393 -5.25 19.81 18.81
CA TYR A 393 -5.71 19.30 20.10
C TYR A 393 -6.53 20.32 20.88
N SER A 394 -7.64 19.87 21.44
CA SER A 394 -8.48 20.63 22.36
C SER A 394 -9.13 19.71 23.39
N LEU A 395 -9.39 20.23 24.59
CA LEU A 395 -9.85 19.43 25.71
C LEU A 395 -11.24 18.81 25.44
N ASN A 396 -11.33 17.47 25.36
CA ASN A 396 -12.53 16.72 24.94
C ASN A 396 -13.05 17.12 23.54
N GLY A 397 -12.14 17.53 22.65
CA GLY A 397 -12.48 17.83 21.27
C GLY A 397 -12.60 16.58 20.38
N PHE A 398 -12.97 16.83 19.12
CA PHE A 398 -13.12 15.79 18.09
C PHE A 398 -12.29 16.13 16.87
N GLY A 399 -11.64 15.13 16.30
CA GLY A 399 -11.00 15.17 14.99
C GLY A 399 -11.55 14.06 14.10
N ASN A 400 -11.35 14.19 12.80
CA ASN A 400 -11.65 13.13 11.85
C ASN A 400 -10.68 13.23 10.66
N ILE A 401 -10.03 12.11 10.34
CA ILE A 401 -9.06 12.01 9.25
C ILE A 401 -9.83 11.65 7.98
N LEU A 402 -9.72 12.47 6.93
CA LEU A 402 -10.31 12.23 5.61
C LEU A 402 -9.36 11.44 4.71
N SER A 403 -8.06 11.72 4.79
CA SER A 403 -7.06 10.90 4.11
C SER A 403 -5.72 10.91 4.84
N ALA A 404 -4.94 9.85 4.68
CA ALA A 404 -3.52 9.84 5.01
C ALA A 404 -2.74 8.94 4.03
N THR A 405 -1.52 9.35 3.71
CA THR A 405 -0.64 8.63 2.79
C THR A 405 0.71 8.36 3.45
N PHE A 406 1.04 7.09 3.56
CA PHE A 406 2.30 6.54 4.07
C PHE A 406 3.10 5.99 2.88
N GLU A 407 4.41 6.21 2.86
CA GLU A 407 5.28 5.74 1.78
C GLU A 407 6.57 5.17 2.38
N GLY A 408 7.10 4.09 1.81
CA GLY A 408 8.35 3.47 2.27
C GLY A 408 8.56 2.04 1.75
N GLU A 409 9.73 1.46 2.02
CA GLU A 409 9.98 0.04 1.73
C GLU A 409 9.77 -0.81 3.00
N ILE A 410 9.00 -1.88 2.88
CA ILE A 410 8.80 -2.86 3.95
C ILE A 410 9.96 -3.85 3.89
N THR A 411 10.83 -3.84 4.91
CA THR A 411 11.97 -4.75 5.00
C THR A 411 11.63 -6.16 5.52
N SER A 412 10.46 -6.31 6.16
CA SER A 412 9.90 -7.59 6.60
C SER A 412 9.00 -8.24 5.53
N THR A 413 9.11 -9.54 5.40
CA THR A 413 8.19 -10.43 4.68
C THR A 413 7.00 -10.79 5.58
N PRO A 414 5.76 -10.34 5.30
CA PRO A 414 4.59 -10.71 6.07
C PRO A 414 4.06 -12.09 5.67
N GLY A 415 3.52 -12.82 6.63
CA GLY A 415 2.82 -14.09 6.41
C GLY A 415 2.65 -14.87 7.72
N CYS A 416 1.86 -15.94 7.71
CA CYS A 416 1.63 -16.73 8.91
C CYS A 416 2.94 -17.37 9.43
N MET A 417 3.27 -17.10 10.70
CA MET A 417 4.49 -17.61 11.36
C MET A 417 4.28 -18.87 12.23
N ASP A 418 3.03 -19.30 12.44
CA ASP A 418 2.70 -20.48 13.26
C ASP A 418 2.90 -21.78 12.45
N ASP A 419 3.76 -22.69 12.91
CA ASP A 419 4.10 -23.92 12.18
C ASP A 419 3.03 -25.03 12.27
N ALA A 420 1.96 -24.80 13.03
CA ALA A 420 0.75 -25.62 13.06
C ALA A 420 -0.39 -25.06 12.18
N ALA A 421 -0.21 -23.91 11.54
CA ALA A 421 -1.19 -23.32 10.63
C ALA A 421 -1.07 -23.86 9.19
N CYS A 422 -2.20 -23.90 8.49
CA CYS A 422 -2.33 -24.46 7.15
C CYS A 422 -1.72 -23.60 6.05
N ASN A 423 -1.57 -22.30 6.30
CA ASN A 423 -0.91 -21.34 5.42
C ASN A 423 0.43 -20.83 5.98
N TYR A 424 1.09 -21.62 6.83
CA TYR A 424 2.43 -21.32 7.35
C TYR A 424 3.41 -20.95 6.23
N ASP A 425 4.02 -19.76 6.33
CA ASP A 425 5.05 -19.28 5.41
C ASP A 425 6.42 -19.28 6.08
N LEU A 426 7.27 -20.23 5.69
CA LEU A 426 8.66 -20.33 6.17
C LEU A 426 9.53 -19.10 5.83
N THR A 427 9.07 -18.24 4.93
CA THR A 427 9.74 -17.00 4.54
C THR A 427 9.25 -15.77 5.31
N ALA A 428 8.15 -15.89 6.07
CA ALA A 428 7.64 -14.81 6.90
C ALA A 428 8.64 -14.44 8.01
N THR A 429 8.90 -13.14 8.15
CA THR A 429 9.70 -12.56 9.24
C THR A 429 8.85 -11.81 10.26
N VAL A 430 7.56 -11.67 9.97
CA VAL A 430 6.55 -11.03 10.82
C VAL A 430 5.18 -11.64 10.54
N ASP A 431 4.44 -11.92 11.60
CA ASP A 431 3.08 -12.45 11.52
C ASP A 431 2.13 -11.34 11.05
N ASP A 432 1.36 -11.61 10.00
CA ASP A 432 0.35 -10.72 9.46
C ASP A 432 -1.07 -11.06 9.94
N GLY A 433 -1.21 -12.03 10.86
CA GLY A 433 -2.50 -12.50 11.35
C GLY A 433 -3.29 -13.32 10.34
N SER A 434 -2.69 -13.70 9.20
CA SER A 434 -3.36 -14.50 8.17
C SER A 434 -3.52 -15.98 8.54
N CYS A 435 -2.95 -16.44 9.66
CA CYS A 435 -2.92 -17.85 10.05
C CYS A 435 -4.30 -18.53 10.05
N THR A 436 -4.49 -19.49 9.16
CA THR A 436 -5.66 -20.38 9.12
C THR A 436 -5.29 -21.74 9.72
N TYR A 437 -6.22 -22.32 10.48
CA TYR A 437 -6.05 -23.63 11.11
C TYR A 437 -7.13 -24.57 10.59
N ALA A 438 -6.80 -25.86 10.48
CA ALA A 438 -7.78 -26.88 10.15
C ALA A 438 -8.79 -27.05 11.30
N ASP A 439 -10.02 -27.44 10.98
CA ASP A 439 -10.99 -27.82 12.00
C ASP A 439 -10.53 -29.12 12.69
N GLY A 440 -10.92 -29.36 13.94
CA GLY A 440 -10.31 -30.39 14.79
C GLY A 440 -10.47 -31.85 14.30
N LEU A 441 -11.34 -32.09 13.33
CA LEU A 441 -11.58 -33.38 12.68
C LEU A 441 -10.86 -33.53 11.33
N TYR A 442 -10.46 -32.43 10.70
CA TYR A 442 -9.92 -32.39 9.34
C TYR A 442 -8.46 -31.87 9.33
N ASP A 443 -7.72 -32.20 8.28
CA ASP A 443 -6.39 -31.64 8.02
C ASP A 443 -6.45 -30.35 7.19
N CYS A 444 -5.28 -29.80 6.87
CA CYS A 444 -5.15 -28.55 6.13
C CYS A 444 -5.55 -28.62 4.66
N ASP A 445 -5.65 -29.82 4.08
CA ASP A 445 -6.20 -30.04 2.73
C ASP A 445 -7.72 -30.32 2.79
N GLY A 446 -8.32 -30.32 3.98
CA GLY A 446 -9.74 -30.61 4.22
C GLY A 446 -10.05 -32.11 4.28
N VAL A 447 -9.06 -32.96 4.51
CA VAL A 447 -9.22 -34.42 4.59
C VAL A 447 -9.43 -34.84 6.04
N CYS A 448 -10.40 -35.71 6.33
CA CYS A 448 -10.62 -36.17 7.69
C CYS A 448 -9.43 -37.00 8.24
N TYR A 449 -9.13 -36.86 9.54
CA TYR A 449 -8.10 -37.69 10.21
C TYR A 449 -8.55 -39.14 10.46
N ASN A 450 -9.85 -39.38 10.49
CA ASN A 450 -10.49 -40.67 10.72
C ASN A 450 -11.72 -40.82 9.82
N ASP A 451 -11.42 -41.11 8.57
CA ASP A 451 -12.35 -41.60 7.55
C ASP A 451 -11.99 -43.08 7.31
N SER A 452 -12.86 -43.98 7.74
CA SER A 452 -12.58 -45.42 7.79
C SER A 452 -12.84 -46.17 6.47
N ASP A 453 -13.65 -45.62 5.57
CA ASP A 453 -14.05 -46.25 4.30
C ASP A 453 -13.64 -45.45 3.04
N GLY A 454 -13.42 -44.14 3.16
CA GLY A 454 -12.87 -43.25 2.14
C GLY A 454 -13.90 -42.31 1.49
N ASP A 455 -15.06 -42.09 2.10
CA ASP A 455 -16.15 -41.26 1.54
C ASP A 455 -15.98 -39.74 1.73
N THR A 456 -14.96 -39.32 2.49
CA THR A 456 -14.62 -37.94 2.90
C THR A 456 -15.46 -37.31 4.02
N ILE A 457 -16.34 -38.07 4.67
CA ILE A 457 -17.00 -37.72 5.94
C ILE A 457 -16.17 -38.32 7.10
N CYS A 458 -16.17 -37.66 8.26
CA CYS A 458 -15.48 -38.16 9.45
C CYS A 458 -16.31 -39.19 10.22
N ASP A 459 -15.67 -40.21 10.82
CA ASP A 459 -16.36 -41.28 11.55
C ASP A 459 -17.30 -40.78 12.68
N GLU A 460 -17.07 -39.60 13.27
CA GLU A 460 -17.98 -38.99 14.27
C GLU A 460 -19.16 -38.20 13.67
N GLU A 461 -19.07 -37.80 12.40
CA GLU A 461 -20.10 -37.06 11.68
C GLU A 461 -20.90 -37.94 10.70
N ASP A 462 -20.38 -39.13 10.39
CA ASP A 462 -21.01 -40.13 9.53
C ASP A 462 -21.97 -41.06 10.30
N ASN A 463 -23.11 -41.37 9.67
CA ASN A 463 -24.04 -42.39 10.13
C ASN A 463 -23.61 -43.80 9.73
N CYS A 464 -22.75 -43.94 8.72
CA CYS A 464 -22.35 -45.20 8.10
C CYS A 464 -20.83 -45.44 8.04
N PRO A 465 -20.05 -45.36 9.16
CA PRO A 465 -18.58 -45.14 9.15
C PRO A 465 -17.70 -46.30 8.68
N ASN A 466 -18.23 -47.24 7.90
CA ASN A 466 -17.53 -48.39 7.33
C ASN A 466 -18.06 -48.72 5.92
N ASP A 467 -18.75 -47.78 5.27
CA ASP A 467 -19.56 -47.97 4.06
C ASP A 467 -19.60 -46.69 3.22
N ALA A 468 -18.67 -46.56 2.27
CA ALA A 468 -18.46 -45.34 1.50
C ALA A 468 -19.57 -45.02 0.48
N GLU A 469 -20.51 -45.95 0.29
CA GLU A 469 -21.74 -45.75 -0.45
C GLU A 469 -22.88 -45.13 0.41
N ASN A 470 -22.66 -45.05 1.73
CA ASN A 470 -23.46 -44.40 2.77
C ASN A 470 -24.99 -44.68 2.73
N ASP A 471 -25.79 -43.83 3.38
CA ASP A 471 -27.27 -43.92 3.41
C ASP A 471 -27.83 -43.24 2.14
N ALA A 472 -27.77 -43.97 1.02
CA ALA A 472 -27.97 -43.42 -0.32
C ALA A 472 -29.41 -42.95 -0.61
N ASP A 473 -30.41 -43.51 0.08
CA ASP A 473 -31.83 -43.16 -0.08
C ASP A 473 -32.39 -42.30 1.08
N GLY A 474 -31.75 -42.34 2.26
CA GLY A 474 -32.08 -41.56 3.44
C GLY A 474 -33.03 -42.25 4.42
N ASP A 475 -33.20 -43.58 4.37
CA ASP A 475 -34.06 -44.34 5.29
C ASP A 475 -33.44 -44.57 6.68
N GLY A 476 -32.11 -44.42 6.80
CA GLY A 476 -31.34 -44.61 8.03
C GLY A 476 -30.66 -45.99 8.16
N VAL A 477 -30.59 -46.77 7.08
CA VAL A 477 -29.79 -47.99 6.91
C VAL A 477 -28.65 -47.70 5.92
N CYS A 478 -27.48 -48.28 6.15
CA CYS A 478 -26.35 -48.15 5.23
C CYS A 478 -26.48 -49.20 4.10
N GLU A 479 -26.16 -48.84 2.86
CA GLU A 479 -26.26 -49.70 1.66
C GLU A 479 -25.65 -51.11 1.87
N SER A 480 -24.52 -51.21 2.58
CA SER A 480 -23.85 -52.49 2.90
C SER A 480 -24.61 -53.40 3.88
N ASP A 481 -25.48 -52.83 4.71
CA ASP A 481 -26.37 -53.54 5.65
C ASP A 481 -27.79 -53.73 5.06
N GLU A 482 -28.06 -53.24 3.84
CA GLU A 482 -29.37 -53.38 3.21
C GLU A 482 -29.73 -54.83 2.88
N ILE A 483 -31.00 -55.15 3.16
CA ILE A 483 -31.61 -56.41 2.80
C ILE A 483 -32.66 -56.13 1.73
N ASN A 484 -32.27 -56.37 0.48
CA ASN A 484 -33.13 -56.27 -0.69
C ASN A 484 -34.28 -57.31 -0.64
N GLY A 485 -35.53 -56.85 -0.54
CA GLY A 485 -36.71 -57.71 -0.53
C GLY A 485 -37.99 -56.96 -0.93
N CYS A 486 -39.14 -57.34 -0.36
CA CYS A 486 -40.39 -56.60 -0.54
C CYS A 486 -40.80 -55.99 0.80
N THR A 487 -40.87 -54.66 0.86
CA THR A 487 -41.15 -53.89 2.09
C THR A 487 -42.63 -53.56 2.28
N ASP A 488 -43.49 -53.73 1.25
CA ASP A 488 -44.94 -53.54 1.36
C ASP A 488 -45.60 -54.65 2.21
N LEU A 489 -46.06 -54.28 3.40
CA LEU A 489 -46.76 -55.15 4.35
C LEU A 489 -48.01 -55.84 3.79
N ASN A 490 -48.58 -55.34 2.69
CA ASN A 490 -49.77 -55.91 2.04
C ASN A 490 -49.43 -56.89 0.90
N ALA A 491 -48.16 -56.98 0.49
CA ALA A 491 -47.72 -57.86 -0.57
C ALA A 491 -47.58 -59.31 -0.11
N CYS A 492 -47.77 -60.23 -1.05
CA CYS A 492 -47.81 -61.68 -0.83
C CYS A 492 -46.46 -62.32 -0.48
N ASN A 493 -45.38 -61.61 -0.76
CA ASN A 493 -44.01 -61.96 -0.44
C ASN A 493 -43.32 -60.88 0.41
N TYR A 494 -44.09 -60.12 1.20
CA TYR A 494 -43.56 -59.22 2.22
C TYR A 494 -42.48 -59.92 3.05
N ASP A 495 -41.30 -59.31 3.12
CA ASP A 495 -40.20 -59.79 3.95
C ASP A 495 -39.95 -58.80 5.08
N SER A 496 -40.25 -59.21 6.32
CA SER A 496 -40.04 -58.40 7.51
C SER A 496 -38.56 -58.16 7.86
N THR A 497 -37.63 -58.74 7.11
CA THR A 497 -36.20 -58.48 7.20
C THR A 497 -35.69 -57.58 6.08
N ALA A 498 -36.50 -57.29 5.06
CA ALA A 498 -36.12 -56.35 4.02
C ALA A 498 -36.07 -54.91 4.56
N THR A 499 -35.03 -54.19 4.18
CA THR A 499 -34.90 -52.74 4.38
C THR A 499 -35.24 -52.00 3.09
N GLU A 500 -34.77 -52.50 1.95
CA GLU A 500 -35.02 -51.89 0.62
C GLU A 500 -35.95 -52.73 -0.28
N ASP A 501 -36.81 -52.06 -1.07
CA ASP A 501 -37.73 -52.69 -2.03
C ASP A 501 -37.06 -52.93 -3.40
N ASN A 502 -36.66 -54.17 -3.64
CA ASN A 502 -36.09 -54.59 -4.92
C ASN A 502 -37.11 -54.72 -6.07
N GLY A 503 -38.34 -54.22 -5.88
CA GLY A 503 -39.43 -54.23 -6.85
C GLY A 503 -40.04 -55.60 -7.10
N THR A 504 -39.74 -56.60 -6.25
CA THR A 504 -40.31 -57.96 -6.37
C THR A 504 -41.63 -58.14 -5.63
N CYS A 505 -42.22 -57.09 -5.06
CA CYS A 505 -43.51 -57.15 -4.39
C CYS A 505 -44.64 -57.72 -5.29
N ILE A 506 -45.13 -58.90 -4.93
CA ILE A 506 -46.26 -59.59 -5.54
C ILE A 506 -47.52 -59.08 -4.86
N GLN A 507 -48.26 -58.21 -5.53
CA GLN A 507 -49.55 -57.73 -5.05
C GLN A 507 -50.60 -58.87 -5.02
N PRO A 508 -51.55 -58.86 -4.07
CA PRO A 508 -52.64 -59.83 -4.05
C PRO A 508 -53.50 -59.71 -5.32
N ILE A 509 -54.00 -60.85 -5.79
CA ILE A 509 -54.88 -60.92 -6.96
C ILE A 509 -56.33 -60.78 -6.48
N THR A 510 -57.15 -60.00 -7.18
CA THR A 510 -58.60 -59.97 -6.96
C THR A 510 -59.23 -61.26 -7.45
N TRP A 511 -59.88 -61.98 -6.55
CA TRP A 511 -60.66 -63.17 -6.85
C TRP A 511 -62.15 -62.83 -6.87
N TYR A 512 -62.84 -63.32 -7.88
CA TYR A 512 -64.27 -63.13 -8.16
C TYR A 512 -65.03 -64.37 -7.74
N TYR A 513 -66.22 -64.20 -7.16
CA TYR A 513 -67.04 -65.31 -6.70
C TYR A 513 -67.69 -66.03 -7.90
N ASP A 514 -67.48 -67.34 -7.97
CA ASP A 514 -68.07 -68.25 -8.96
C ASP A 514 -69.35 -68.84 -8.33
N SER A 515 -70.50 -68.44 -8.86
CA SER A 515 -71.80 -68.59 -8.21
C SER A 515 -72.47 -69.93 -8.51
N ASP A 516 -72.30 -70.46 -9.73
CA ASP A 516 -72.88 -71.72 -10.18
C ASP A 516 -71.85 -72.83 -10.48
N GLY A 517 -70.56 -72.50 -10.55
CA GLY A 517 -69.44 -73.43 -10.63
C GLY A 517 -68.92 -73.70 -12.04
N ASP A 518 -69.17 -72.83 -13.02
CA ASP A 518 -68.74 -73.00 -14.41
C ASP A 518 -67.26 -72.61 -14.65
N GLY A 519 -66.67 -71.81 -13.77
CA GLY A 519 -65.30 -71.31 -13.83
C GLY A 519 -65.14 -69.84 -14.28
N LEU A 520 -66.25 -69.13 -14.45
CA LEU A 520 -66.33 -67.68 -14.67
C LEU A 520 -66.69 -66.98 -13.35
N GLY A 521 -66.40 -65.69 -13.26
CA GLY A 521 -66.58 -64.91 -12.03
C GLY A 521 -67.18 -63.54 -12.29
N ASP A 522 -67.97 -63.09 -11.32
CA ASP A 522 -68.72 -61.82 -11.35
C ASP A 522 -68.24 -60.84 -10.26
N ASP A 523 -68.50 -59.54 -10.45
CA ASP A 523 -68.02 -58.46 -9.57
C ASP A 523 -68.84 -58.27 -8.28
N THR A 524 -70.00 -58.96 -8.14
CA THR A 524 -70.88 -58.82 -6.97
C THR A 524 -70.23 -59.20 -5.64
N PHE A 525 -69.23 -60.09 -5.65
CA PHE A 525 -68.41 -60.37 -4.47
C PHE A 525 -66.96 -60.70 -4.83
N THR A 526 -66.04 -59.87 -4.35
CA THR A 526 -64.61 -60.01 -4.62
C THR A 526 -63.77 -60.09 -3.34
N ILE A 527 -62.63 -60.78 -3.41
CA ILE A 527 -61.62 -60.88 -2.34
C ILE A 527 -60.23 -60.74 -2.94
N ASP A 528 -59.45 -59.76 -2.49
CA ASP A 528 -58.01 -59.70 -2.79
C ASP A 528 -57.25 -60.73 -1.95
N SER A 529 -56.52 -61.64 -2.62
CA SER A 529 -55.76 -62.68 -1.93
C SER A 529 -54.58 -63.21 -2.75
N CYS A 530 -53.51 -63.55 -2.03
CA CYS A 530 -52.29 -64.15 -2.54
C CYS A 530 -52.44 -65.60 -3.04
N SER A 531 -53.53 -66.24 -2.66
CA SER A 531 -53.91 -67.59 -3.08
C SER A 531 -55.42 -67.68 -3.17
N GLN A 532 -55.93 -68.52 -4.07
CA GLN A 532 -57.34 -68.80 -4.24
C GLN A 532 -58.04 -69.03 -2.88
N PRO A 533 -58.99 -68.16 -2.46
CA PRO A 533 -59.61 -68.24 -1.14
C PRO A 533 -60.39 -69.54 -0.89
N GLY A 534 -61.02 -70.06 -1.95
CA GLY A 534 -61.78 -71.30 -1.98
C GLY A 534 -62.04 -71.72 -3.43
N PRO A 535 -62.45 -72.98 -3.70
CA PRO A 535 -62.80 -73.43 -5.04
C PRO A 535 -63.94 -72.63 -5.69
N GLU A 536 -64.78 -71.97 -4.90
CA GLU A 536 -65.86 -71.04 -5.31
C GLU A 536 -65.38 -69.64 -5.72
N PHE A 537 -64.10 -69.50 -6.08
CA PHE A 537 -63.49 -68.23 -6.51
C PHE A 537 -62.56 -68.42 -7.70
N VAL A 538 -62.70 -67.56 -8.71
CA VAL A 538 -61.84 -67.56 -9.91
C VAL A 538 -61.16 -66.20 -10.12
N ASN A 539 -60.18 -66.14 -11.03
CA ASN A 539 -59.38 -64.94 -11.30
C ASN A 539 -59.71 -64.28 -12.65
N ASN A 540 -60.96 -64.39 -13.08
CA ASN A 540 -61.51 -63.71 -14.26
C ASN A 540 -62.83 -63.02 -13.89
N ILE A 541 -63.23 -62.02 -14.66
CA ILE A 541 -64.42 -61.17 -14.46
C ILE A 541 -65.40 -61.35 -15.64
N ASN A 542 -65.46 -62.57 -16.18
CA ASN A 542 -66.01 -62.84 -17.51
C ASN A 542 -67.32 -63.63 -17.46
N ASP A 543 -68.12 -63.47 -16.41
CA ASP A 543 -69.42 -64.13 -16.25
C ASP A 543 -70.59 -63.20 -16.64
N PRO A 544 -71.13 -63.29 -17.87
CA PRO A 544 -72.35 -62.57 -18.26
C PRO A 544 -73.62 -63.21 -17.66
N CYS A 545 -73.54 -64.42 -17.10
CA CYS A 545 -74.68 -65.26 -16.72
C CYS A 545 -74.56 -65.82 -15.28
N PRO A 546 -74.47 -64.99 -14.21
CA PRO A 546 -73.92 -65.42 -12.89
C PRO A 546 -74.77 -66.37 -12.03
N ASN A 547 -75.73 -67.05 -12.64
CA ASN A 547 -76.62 -68.03 -12.02
C ASN A 547 -77.05 -69.13 -13.02
N ASP A 548 -76.46 -69.22 -14.22
CA ASP A 548 -76.81 -70.21 -15.25
C ASP A 548 -75.59 -70.84 -15.94
N SER A 549 -75.25 -72.03 -15.45
CA SER A 549 -74.12 -72.87 -15.89
C SER A 549 -74.18 -73.37 -17.36
N GLU A 550 -75.21 -73.03 -18.15
CA GLU A 550 -75.21 -73.34 -19.59
C GLU A 550 -74.49 -72.26 -20.44
N ASN A 551 -74.32 -71.03 -19.91
CA ASN A 551 -73.49 -69.88 -20.35
C ASN A 551 -73.36 -69.55 -21.86
N ASP A 552 -73.64 -68.27 -22.18
CA ASP A 552 -73.46 -67.55 -23.46
C ASP A 552 -72.44 -68.21 -24.42
N ALA A 553 -72.93 -69.14 -25.27
CA ALA A 553 -72.10 -69.98 -26.14
C ALA A 553 -71.85 -69.36 -27.52
N ASP A 554 -72.60 -68.32 -27.87
CA ASP A 554 -72.50 -67.53 -29.09
C ASP A 554 -71.61 -66.27 -28.88
N GLY A 555 -71.67 -65.68 -27.68
CA GLY A 555 -70.82 -64.60 -27.20
C GLY A 555 -71.43 -63.19 -27.31
N ASP A 556 -72.75 -63.05 -27.47
CA ASP A 556 -73.44 -61.75 -27.60
C ASP A 556 -73.74 -61.03 -26.26
N GLY A 557 -73.63 -61.74 -25.13
CA GLY A 557 -73.91 -61.24 -23.79
C GLY A 557 -75.32 -61.55 -23.26
N ILE A 558 -76.06 -62.45 -23.89
CA ILE A 558 -77.36 -62.99 -23.44
C ILE A 558 -77.20 -64.49 -23.12
N CYS A 559 -77.89 -64.97 -22.08
CA CYS A 559 -77.84 -66.38 -21.68
C CYS A 559 -78.84 -67.22 -22.49
N GLU A 560 -78.49 -68.46 -22.86
CA GLU A 560 -79.32 -69.41 -23.63
C GLU A 560 -80.76 -69.58 -23.11
N SER A 561 -80.94 -69.42 -21.79
CA SER A 561 -82.25 -69.55 -21.15
C SER A 561 -83.19 -68.37 -21.40
N ASP A 562 -82.65 -67.22 -21.81
CA ASP A 562 -83.36 -66.00 -22.18
C ASP A 562 -83.31 -65.69 -23.70
N GLU A 563 -82.62 -66.52 -24.51
CA GLU A 563 -82.59 -66.40 -25.98
C GLU A 563 -83.99 -66.53 -26.63
N ILE A 564 -84.24 -65.70 -27.64
CA ILE A 564 -85.43 -65.72 -28.47
C ILE A 564 -85.01 -65.85 -29.94
N ASN A 565 -85.25 -67.04 -30.50
CA ASN A 565 -84.98 -67.35 -31.90
C ASN A 565 -85.98 -66.63 -32.83
N GLY A 566 -85.48 -65.90 -33.83
CA GLY A 566 -86.27 -65.24 -34.88
C GLY A 566 -85.38 -64.65 -35.98
N CYS A 567 -85.83 -63.61 -36.67
CA CYS A 567 -85.00 -62.90 -37.66
C CYS A 567 -84.48 -61.59 -37.06
N THR A 568 -83.17 -61.46 -36.89
CA THR A 568 -82.54 -60.30 -36.23
C THR A 568 -82.08 -59.21 -37.20
N GLU A 569 -82.03 -59.51 -38.51
CA GLU A 569 -81.68 -58.51 -39.52
C GLU A 569 -82.81 -57.47 -39.70
N LEU A 570 -82.61 -56.25 -39.19
CA LEU A 570 -83.52 -55.10 -39.30
C LEU A 570 -84.04 -54.81 -40.73
N ASN A 571 -83.29 -55.21 -41.75
CA ASN A 571 -83.61 -55.03 -43.16
C ASN A 571 -84.40 -56.20 -43.78
N ALA A 572 -84.82 -57.19 -43.00
CA ALA A 572 -85.68 -58.27 -43.45
C ALA A 572 -87.17 -57.88 -43.36
N CYS A 573 -87.99 -58.51 -44.20
CA CYS A 573 -89.45 -58.33 -44.23
C CYS A 573 -90.17 -58.97 -43.04
N ASN A 574 -89.51 -59.89 -42.33
CA ASN A 574 -89.98 -60.59 -41.14
C ASN A 574 -89.05 -60.40 -39.92
N TYR A 575 -88.29 -59.30 -39.89
CA TYR A 575 -87.55 -58.88 -38.69
C TYR A 575 -88.45 -58.93 -37.45
N ASP A 576 -87.97 -59.58 -36.40
CA ASP A 576 -88.63 -59.62 -35.08
C ASP A 576 -87.76 -58.86 -34.07
N SER A 577 -88.33 -57.81 -33.47
CA SER A 577 -87.61 -56.97 -32.52
C SER A 577 -87.40 -57.60 -31.14
N GLU A 578 -88.06 -58.72 -30.87
CA GLU A 578 -87.86 -59.49 -29.64
C GLU A 578 -86.88 -60.66 -29.85
N ALA A 579 -86.39 -60.89 -31.07
CA ALA A 579 -85.40 -61.93 -31.33
C ALA A 579 -83.99 -61.48 -30.91
N THR A 580 -83.31 -62.32 -30.14
CA THR A 580 -81.87 -62.23 -29.83
C THR A 580 -81.06 -62.95 -30.91
N ASP A 581 -81.57 -64.08 -31.38
CA ASP A 581 -80.86 -65.04 -32.22
C ASP A 581 -81.45 -65.17 -33.61
N ASP A 582 -80.58 -65.20 -34.62
CA ASP A 582 -81.01 -65.41 -36.01
C ASP A 582 -81.22 -66.91 -36.31
N ASP A 583 -82.49 -67.32 -36.40
CA ASP A 583 -82.89 -68.69 -36.75
C ASP A 583 -82.79 -68.99 -38.27
N ALA A 584 -82.13 -68.09 -39.02
CA ALA A 584 -82.05 -68.06 -40.47
C ALA A 584 -83.42 -67.95 -41.19
N SER A 585 -84.47 -67.45 -40.52
CA SER A 585 -85.78 -67.21 -41.14
C SER A 585 -85.89 -65.91 -41.95
N CYS A 586 -84.87 -65.04 -41.95
CA CYS A 586 -84.94 -63.74 -42.63
C CYS A 586 -85.22 -63.82 -44.15
N GLU A 587 -86.30 -63.15 -44.58
CA GLU A 587 -86.74 -63.02 -45.96
C GLU A 587 -86.70 -61.55 -46.40
N TYR A 588 -86.08 -61.26 -47.56
CA TYR A 588 -85.83 -59.89 -48.03
C TYR A 588 -86.67 -59.48 -49.25
N ILE A 589 -87.53 -60.37 -49.77
CA ILE A 589 -88.14 -60.19 -51.11
C ILE A 589 -89.61 -59.73 -51.02
N SER A 590 -90.36 -60.13 -49.99
CA SER A 590 -91.80 -59.86 -49.88
C SER A 590 -92.17 -58.39 -49.64
N CYS A 591 -91.20 -57.53 -49.31
CA CYS A 591 -91.38 -56.12 -48.94
C CYS A 591 -90.48 -55.14 -49.72
N LEU A 592 -89.93 -55.54 -50.88
CA LEU A 592 -89.09 -54.68 -51.72
C LEU A 592 -89.86 -53.47 -52.29
N ASP A 593 -89.23 -52.30 -52.26
CA ASP A 593 -89.69 -51.09 -52.94
C ASP A 593 -89.33 -51.06 -54.46
N GLU A 594 -89.69 -50.00 -55.20
CA GLU A 594 -89.40 -49.92 -56.64
C GLU A 594 -87.91 -49.71 -56.96
N CYS A 595 -87.10 -49.30 -55.97
CA CYS A 595 -85.64 -49.16 -56.08
C CYS A 595 -84.89 -50.38 -55.52
N GLY A 596 -85.61 -51.43 -55.11
CA GLY A 596 -85.06 -52.75 -54.75
C GLY A 596 -84.59 -52.85 -53.29
N VAL A 597 -85.10 -52.00 -52.40
CA VAL A 597 -84.76 -51.99 -50.97
C VAL A 597 -85.90 -52.61 -50.16
N PRO A 598 -85.65 -53.62 -49.30
CA PRO A 598 -86.69 -54.17 -48.43
C PRO A 598 -87.16 -53.11 -47.41
N ASN A 599 -88.46 -53.00 -47.17
CA ASN A 599 -89.09 -51.98 -46.32
C ASN A 599 -88.79 -50.52 -46.74
N GLY A 600 -88.31 -50.30 -47.97
CA GLY A 600 -87.99 -48.97 -48.51
C GLY A 600 -89.21 -48.11 -48.85
N ASP A 601 -88.98 -46.80 -49.00
CA ASP A 601 -90.01 -45.79 -49.30
C ASP A 601 -89.78 -45.07 -50.65
N ASN A 602 -89.00 -45.67 -51.56
CA ASN A 602 -88.56 -45.09 -52.85
C ASN A 602 -87.68 -43.81 -52.73
N SER A 603 -87.10 -43.48 -51.58
CA SER A 603 -86.23 -42.29 -51.42
C SER A 603 -84.81 -42.47 -52.00
N THR A 604 -84.23 -43.66 -51.88
CA THR A 604 -82.80 -43.96 -52.10
C THR A 604 -82.34 -44.02 -53.57
N CYS A 605 -83.23 -43.71 -54.51
CA CYS A 605 -82.94 -43.73 -55.94
C CYS A 605 -81.94 -42.60 -56.33
N LEU A 606 -81.15 -42.81 -57.39
CA LEU A 606 -80.10 -41.87 -57.82
C LEU A 606 -80.65 -40.66 -58.60
N ASP A 607 -80.08 -39.47 -58.37
CA ASP A 607 -80.32 -38.26 -59.19
C ASP A 607 -79.46 -38.20 -60.47
N GLU A 608 -79.62 -37.16 -61.30
CA GLU A 608 -78.85 -37.01 -62.55
C GLU A 608 -77.35 -36.71 -62.32
N CYS A 609 -76.97 -36.35 -61.08
CA CYS A 609 -75.58 -36.13 -60.67
C CYS A 609 -74.93 -37.41 -60.11
N GLY A 610 -75.71 -38.49 -59.92
CA GLY A 610 -75.25 -39.78 -59.43
C GLY A 610 -75.25 -39.91 -57.90
N VAL A 611 -76.02 -39.08 -57.19
CA VAL A 611 -76.11 -39.08 -55.72
C VAL A 611 -77.47 -39.67 -55.26
N PRO A 612 -77.49 -40.68 -54.37
CA PRO A 612 -78.73 -41.16 -53.75
C PRO A 612 -79.38 -40.05 -52.91
N ASN A 613 -80.69 -39.84 -53.03
CA ASN A 613 -81.44 -38.74 -52.38
C ASN A 613 -81.01 -37.30 -52.80
N GLY A 614 -80.31 -37.13 -53.93
CA GLY A 614 -79.89 -35.81 -54.41
C GLY A 614 -81.02 -34.96 -55.02
N ASP A 615 -80.89 -33.64 -54.94
CA ASP A 615 -81.79 -32.64 -55.55
C ASP A 615 -81.13 -31.84 -56.69
N ASN A 616 -80.03 -32.36 -57.25
CA ASN A 616 -79.14 -31.69 -58.22
C ASN A 616 -78.41 -30.42 -57.71
N SER A 617 -78.36 -30.13 -56.40
CA SER A 617 -77.64 -28.95 -55.88
C SER A 617 -76.12 -29.11 -55.69
N THR A 618 -75.60 -30.34 -55.58
CA THR A 618 -74.25 -30.65 -55.08
C THR A 618 -73.12 -30.71 -56.13
N CYS A 619 -73.29 -30.04 -57.27
CA CYS A 619 -72.28 -29.98 -58.33
C CYS A 619 -71.01 -29.23 -57.87
N LEU A 620 -69.85 -29.61 -58.44
CA LEU A 620 -68.55 -28.96 -58.17
C LEU A 620 -68.47 -27.53 -58.76
N ASP A 621 -67.82 -26.61 -58.04
CA ASP A 621 -67.49 -25.27 -58.54
C ASP A 621 -66.22 -25.24 -59.41
N GLN A 622 -65.81 -24.04 -59.89
CA GLN A 622 -64.63 -23.91 -60.78
C GLN A 622 -63.28 -24.02 -60.07
N CYS A 623 -63.24 -23.93 -58.73
CA CYS A 623 -62.03 -24.19 -57.93
C CYS A 623 -62.02 -25.63 -57.36
N GLY A 624 -63.03 -26.45 -57.69
CA GLY A 624 -63.06 -27.90 -57.47
C GLY A 624 -63.75 -28.33 -56.16
N ILE A 625 -64.52 -27.46 -55.52
CA ILE A 625 -65.17 -27.70 -54.23
C ILE A 625 -66.68 -27.88 -54.41
N PRO A 626 -67.32 -28.91 -53.81
CA PRO A 626 -68.79 -29.02 -53.80
C PRO A 626 -69.41 -27.86 -53.01
N ASN A 627 -70.44 -27.22 -53.59
CA ASN A 627 -71.14 -26.06 -53.00
C ASN A 627 -70.28 -24.79 -52.73
N GLY A 628 -69.14 -24.63 -53.40
CA GLY A 628 -68.32 -23.42 -53.32
C GLY A 628 -68.89 -22.22 -54.11
N ASP A 629 -68.52 -21.00 -53.72
CA ASP A 629 -68.92 -19.74 -54.36
C ASP A 629 -67.75 -19.02 -55.08
N ASN A 630 -66.64 -19.73 -55.30
CA ASN A 630 -65.35 -19.23 -55.82
C ASN A 630 -64.62 -18.17 -54.93
N SER A 631 -64.97 -18.00 -53.65
CA SER A 631 -64.31 -17.03 -52.75
C SER A 631 -62.98 -17.51 -52.11
N THR A 632 -62.55 -18.75 -52.35
CA THR A 632 -61.39 -19.36 -51.65
C THR A 632 -60.17 -19.63 -52.55
N CYS A 633 -60.19 -19.14 -53.78
CA CYS A 633 -59.12 -19.36 -54.75
C CYS A 633 -57.91 -18.43 -54.45
N LEU A 634 -56.68 -18.89 -54.73
CA LEU A 634 -55.42 -18.18 -54.41
C LEU A 634 -55.17 -16.97 -55.31
N ASP A 635 -54.49 -15.94 -54.80
CA ASP A 635 -53.95 -14.83 -55.60
C ASP A 635 -52.62 -15.18 -56.32
N GLU A 636 -52.10 -14.29 -57.17
CA GLU A 636 -50.87 -14.57 -57.95
C GLU A 636 -49.60 -14.62 -57.11
N CYS A 637 -49.64 -14.13 -55.86
CA CYS A 637 -48.54 -14.24 -54.90
C CYS A 637 -48.73 -15.41 -53.90
N GLY A 638 -49.78 -16.23 -54.09
CA GLY A 638 -49.98 -17.52 -53.41
C GLY A 638 -50.77 -17.45 -52.10
N VAL A 639 -51.47 -16.35 -51.82
CA VAL A 639 -52.23 -16.15 -50.58
C VAL A 639 -53.74 -16.31 -50.82
N PRO A 640 -54.48 -17.12 -50.02
CA PRO A 640 -55.94 -17.16 -50.10
C PRO A 640 -56.54 -15.81 -49.70
N ASN A 641 -57.41 -15.24 -50.54
CA ASN A 641 -58.02 -13.91 -50.33
C ASN A 641 -57.03 -12.72 -50.30
N GLY A 642 -55.84 -12.84 -50.90
CA GLY A 642 -54.93 -11.71 -51.10
C GLY A 642 -55.39 -10.76 -52.22
N ASP A 643 -54.88 -9.52 -52.20
CA ASP A 643 -55.16 -8.48 -53.21
C ASP A 643 -53.91 -8.10 -54.04
N ASN A 644 -52.92 -9.00 -54.11
CA ASN A 644 -51.60 -8.79 -54.73
C ASN A 644 -50.77 -7.62 -54.14
N SER A 645 -51.10 -7.08 -52.96
CA SER A 645 -50.39 -5.91 -52.38
C SER A 645 -49.16 -6.21 -51.50
N THR A 646 -48.81 -7.49 -51.30
CA THR A 646 -47.77 -7.92 -50.31
C THR A 646 -46.57 -8.63 -50.92
N CYS A 647 -46.45 -8.61 -52.24
CA CYS A 647 -45.37 -9.28 -52.97
C CYS A 647 -44.02 -8.55 -52.77
N LEU A 648 -42.91 -9.30 -52.81
CA LEU A 648 -41.56 -8.75 -52.66
C LEU A 648 -41.14 -7.90 -53.87
N ASP A 649 -40.39 -6.82 -53.63
CA ASP A 649 -39.72 -6.07 -54.71
C ASP A 649 -38.47 -6.81 -55.24
N GLU A 650 -37.84 -6.31 -56.32
CA GLU A 650 -36.70 -7.01 -56.95
C GLU A 650 -35.44 -7.02 -56.06
N CYS A 651 -35.42 -6.21 -55.00
CA CYS A 651 -34.35 -6.16 -53.99
C CYS A 651 -34.73 -6.93 -52.70
N GLY A 652 -35.87 -7.63 -52.68
CA GLY A 652 -36.25 -8.62 -51.67
C GLY A 652 -36.99 -8.06 -50.46
N ILE A 653 -37.51 -6.83 -50.52
CA ILE A 653 -38.24 -6.19 -49.43
C ILE A 653 -39.76 -6.21 -49.73
N PRO A 654 -40.63 -6.66 -48.79
CA PRO A 654 -42.07 -6.52 -48.95
C PRO A 654 -42.46 -5.04 -49.01
N ASN A 655 -43.20 -4.65 -50.05
CA ASN A 655 -43.72 -3.30 -50.29
C ASN A 655 -42.63 -2.21 -50.53
N GLY A 656 -41.45 -2.60 -51.01
CA GLY A 656 -40.44 -1.65 -51.50
C GLY A 656 -40.77 -1.08 -52.90
N ASP A 657 -40.09 0.01 -53.28
CA ASP A 657 -40.24 0.70 -54.57
C ASP A 657 -38.97 0.66 -55.44
N ASN A 658 -38.07 -0.29 -55.17
CA ASN A 658 -36.74 -0.43 -55.78
C ASN A 658 -35.78 0.79 -55.60
N SER A 659 -36.10 1.79 -54.77
CA SER A 659 -35.26 2.99 -54.58
C SER A 659 -34.09 2.84 -53.59
N THR A 660 -33.81 1.63 -53.09
CA THR A 660 -32.74 1.36 -52.10
C THR A 660 -31.69 0.38 -52.59
N CYS A 661 -31.82 -0.11 -53.82
CA CYS A 661 -30.88 -1.01 -54.46
C CYS A 661 -29.51 -0.31 -54.66
N LEU A 662 -28.42 -1.05 -54.47
CA LEU A 662 -27.05 -0.56 -54.65
C LEU A 662 -26.66 -0.57 -56.14
N ASP A 663 -25.85 0.41 -56.57
CA ASP A 663 -25.20 0.39 -57.90
C ASP A 663 -23.99 -0.58 -57.94
N GLU A 664 -23.36 -0.78 -59.11
CA GLU A 664 -22.24 -1.73 -59.24
C GLU A 664 -20.97 -1.30 -58.48
N CYS A 665 -20.89 -0.04 -58.03
CA CYS A 665 -19.83 0.46 -57.14
C CYS A 665 -20.22 0.45 -55.65
N GLY A 666 -21.42 0.00 -55.30
CA GLY A 666 -21.86 -0.28 -53.93
C GLY A 666 -22.51 0.89 -53.18
N VAL A 667 -23.02 1.91 -53.88
CA VAL A 667 -23.68 3.08 -53.28
C VAL A 667 -25.19 3.04 -53.54
N PRO A 668 -26.06 3.26 -52.52
CA PRO A 668 -27.50 3.36 -52.76
C PRO A 668 -27.83 4.63 -53.57
N ASN A 669 -28.57 4.48 -54.67
CA ASN A 669 -28.95 5.56 -55.62
C ASN A 669 -27.78 6.26 -56.35
N GLY A 670 -26.67 5.57 -56.62
CA GLY A 670 -25.68 6.04 -57.60
C GLY A 670 -26.13 5.83 -59.05
N ASP A 671 -25.45 6.49 -60.00
CA ASP A 671 -25.74 6.43 -61.45
C ASP A 671 -24.55 5.94 -62.29
N ASP A 672 -23.63 5.19 -61.66
CA ASP A 672 -22.39 4.65 -62.23
C ASP A 672 -21.45 5.71 -62.89
N SER A 673 -21.68 7.01 -62.68
CA SER A 673 -20.96 8.07 -63.40
C SER A 673 -19.62 8.48 -62.77
N THR A 674 -19.37 8.15 -61.49
CA THR A 674 -18.05 8.24 -60.85
C THR A 674 -17.83 7.13 -59.82
N CYS A 675 -16.78 6.35 -60.04
CA CYS A 675 -16.09 5.54 -59.04
C CYS A 675 -14.61 5.94 -59.02
#